data_AF-A0A1B6M2S8-F1
#
_entry.id   AF-A0A1B6M2S8-F1
#
_cell.length_a   1.000
_cell.length_b   1.000
_cell.length_c   1.000
_cell.angle_alpha   90.00
_cell.angle_beta   90.00
_cell.angle_gamma   90.00
#
_symmetry.space_group_name_H-M   'P 1'
#
loop_
_entity.id
_entity.type
_entity.pdbx_description
1 polymer ?
#
loop_
_entity_poly.entity_id
_entity_poly.type
_entity_poly.pdbx_seq_one_letter_code
_entity_poly.pdbx_strand_id
1 'polypeptide(L)'
;MGEEVDNTELFQLSRVATATKICFSAFNNASAHQMLALILESGDVLFYHNPLSALDQPTIRCIPWHEDPQKKIEAAAFDPTSGNWLLVACNDGSMYLLPTLLPVAMETLDQEWPLDDVTHLPSLCGLNKVYDFYPSAVAWWDRTVGEGRYQSIAVIGGRRGEIIFANLRTGCVVGHTAVEGVVTTIQVCKDETLLDFPPVFLLISNENNIQWKLVLEDRETGYFWPIASEQLRAESSISLISGIGPEESIIRPSLTSFPLARARLQGLKQLSVEKLATLRQKLSETRNRGIVNVTVKRRGSSSSEESVSRQRSSVSSDSESFSGGGCSGPRLDILTDTSLCLQVARGKHLIVGHYAPAHLVTVYGVGLNMSPISIHRLPTPCHHICLSDWLLYVSDLGRRTLSVISYRMSQCRMDGDKQILNSDINPDSLLQQFHFEDGEEIQALYRLSPNLKDHFDKIEDVGHRKKGSHRSKGSSAAEQSPLDQCAVITNKAVYKVVMRKSPREVVFACVMNPNKIERAERLCHMFGLDLQQLLETAAERQLEAGHLESALALYKLARCRPVKSVLHMASAGFTHHLLTMTTGLLQTTQLSQTESLHLANLSVLTFTEQSLRVKHADKVMTPFRNFLRENHHYDEVLAASVVGQSGLCSVLEYLCDERGLHPGVGGAGS
;
A
#
# COMPACT_ATOMS: atom_id res chain seq x y z
N MET A 1 -0.15 35.79 -18.81
CA MET A 1 -0.02 34.90 -19.99
C MET A 1 -0.26 33.50 -19.47
N GLY A 2 -1.23 32.80 -20.06
CA GLY A 2 -1.82 31.60 -19.48
C GLY A 2 -0.81 30.49 -19.27
N GLU A 3 -0.79 29.94 -18.06
CA GLU A 3 -0.28 28.59 -17.83
C GLU A 3 -1.09 27.65 -18.70
N GLU A 4 -0.47 27.11 -19.75
CA GLU A 4 -0.98 25.91 -20.40
C GLU A 4 -1.09 24.85 -19.30
N VAL A 5 -2.33 24.59 -18.87
CA VAL A 5 -2.68 23.44 -18.05
C VAL A 5 -2.36 22.22 -18.90
N ASP A 6 -1.12 21.76 -18.78
CA ASP A 6 -0.53 20.60 -19.45
C ASP A 6 -1.14 19.33 -18.84
N ASN A 7 -2.47 19.21 -18.84
CA ASN A 7 -3.22 18.06 -18.35
C ASN A 7 -3.14 16.93 -19.37
N THR A 8 -1.97 16.35 -19.49
CA THR A 8 -1.85 14.97 -19.97
C THR A 8 -2.46 14.09 -18.89
N GLU A 9 -3.71 13.71 -19.09
CA GLU A 9 -4.43 12.75 -18.25
C GLU A 9 -3.56 11.51 -18.04
N LEU A 10 -3.19 11.23 -16.78
CA LEU A 10 -2.32 10.11 -16.42
C LEU A 10 -3.09 8.79 -16.43
N PHE A 11 -4.38 8.86 -16.11
CA PHE A 11 -5.26 7.73 -15.91
C PHE A 11 -6.43 7.78 -16.90
N GLN A 12 -7.02 6.62 -17.14
CA GLN A 12 -8.27 6.46 -17.86
C GLN A 12 -9.17 5.49 -17.10
N LEU A 13 -10.47 5.71 -17.17
CA LEU A 13 -11.47 4.74 -16.72
C LEU A 13 -11.76 3.78 -17.86
N SER A 14 -11.41 2.52 -17.66
CA SER A 14 -11.77 1.43 -18.55
C SER A 14 -13.04 0.78 -18.03
N ARG A 15 -14.15 0.92 -18.76
CA ARG A 15 -15.40 0.21 -18.42
C ARG A 15 -15.23 -1.28 -18.70
N VAL A 16 -15.34 -2.11 -17.66
CA VAL A 16 -15.16 -3.57 -17.73
C VAL A 16 -16.49 -4.26 -18.00
N ALA A 17 -17.55 -3.83 -17.29
CA ALA A 17 -18.88 -4.40 -17.42
C ALA A 17 -19.96 -3.34 -17.23
N THR A 18 -21.12 -3.57 -17.81
CA THR A 18 -22.35 -2.80 -17.59
C THR A 18 -23.39 -3.72 -16.96
N ALA A 19 -24.09 -3.25 -15.94
CA ALA A 19 -25.13 -4.00 -15.26
C ALA A 19 -26.31 -3.09 -14.92
N THR A 20 -27.52 -3.64 -14.96
CA THR A 20 -28.72 -2.90 -14.57
C THR A 20 -28.83 -2.88 -13.05
N LYS A 21 -28.62 -1.71 -12.44
CA LYS A 21 -28.87 -1.43 -11.02
C LYS A 21 -28.19 -2.43 -10.08
N ILE A 22 -26.89 -2.27 -9.91
CA ILE A 22 -26.14 -2.95 -8.85
C ILE A 22 -26.63 -2.42 -7.50
N CYS A 23 -26.94 -3.31 -6.55
CA CYS A 23 -27.36 -2.93 -5.19
C CYS A 23 -26.17 -2.80 -4.25
N PHE A 24 -25.30 -3.81 -4.24
CA PHE A 24 -24.05 -3.81 -3.51
C PHE A 24 -23.10 -4.87 -4.10
N SER A 25 -21.86 -4.86 -3.62
CA SER A 25 -20.81 -5.75 -4.09
C SER A 25 -19.98 -6.31 -2.95
N ALA A 26 -19.36 -7.45 -3.19
CA ALA A 26 -18.30 -8.01 -2.35
C ALA A 26 -17.05 -8.23 -3.21
N PHE A 27 -15.87 -8.16 -2.62
CA PHE A 27 -14.61 -8.35 -3.32
C PHE A 27 -13.65 -9.18 -2.47
N ASN A 28 -12.93 -10.10 -3.12
CA ASN A 28 -11.87 -10.88 -2.52
C ASN A 28 -10.63 -10.86 -3.44
N ASN A 29 -9.46 -10.80 -2.81
CA ASN A 29 -8.16 -10.80 -3.47
C ASN A 29 -7.29 -11.90 -2.87
N ALA A 30 -7.72 -13.16 -3.05
CA ALA A 30 -6.97 -14.33 -2.66
C ALA A 30 -5.72 -14.49 -3.54
N SER A 31 -4.71 -15.19 -3.03
CA SER A 31 -3.36 -15.26 -3.62
C SER A 31 -3.31 -15.79 -5.06
N ALA A 32 -4.35 -16.50 -5.52
CA ALA A 32 -4.43 -17.07 -6.87
C ALA A 32 -5.34 -16.28 -7.84
N HIS A 33 -6.41 -15.63 -7.36
CA HIS A 33 -7.45 -15.04 -8.20
C HIS A 33 -8.11 -13.81 -7.56
N GLN A 34 -8.53 -12.84 -8.37
CA GLN A 34 -9.36 -11.71 -7.93
C GLN A 34 -10.82 -11.97 -8.24
N MET A 35 -11.66 -11.91 -7.21
CA MET A 35 -13.09 -12.22 -7.30
C MET A 35 -13.93 -11.01 -6.94
N LEU A 36 -14.88 -10.68 -7.80
CA LEU A 36 -15.88 -9.63 -7.57
C LEU A 36 -17.26 -10.28 -7.67
N ALA A 37 -18.10 -10.08 -6.66
CA ALA A 37 -19.52 -10.42 -6.69
C ALA A 37 -20.35 -9.13 -6.74
N LEU A 38 -21.32 -9.08 -7.63
CA LEU A 38 -22.30 -8.01 -7.76
C LEU A 38 -23.68 -8.58 -7.51
N ILE A 39 -24.44 -7.97 -6.60
CA ILE A 39 -25.83 -8.32 -6.34
C ILE A 39 -26.69 -7.28 -7.05
N LEU A 40 -27.54 -7.73 -7.96
CA LEU A 40 -28.40 -6.87 -8.77
C LEU A 40 -29.75 -6.61 -8.10
N GLU A 41 -30.47 -5.56 -8.54
CA GLU A 41 -31.84 -5.30 -8.08
C GLU A 41 -32.81 -6.44 -8.42
N SER A 42 -32.54 -7.22 -9.48
CA SER A 42 -33.30 -8.45 -9.80
C SER A 42 -33.15 -9.54 -8.75
N GLY A 43 -32.14 -9.46 -7.88
CA GLY A 43 -31.74 -10.51 -6.95
C GLY A 43 -30.56 -11.33 -7.46
N ASP A 44 -30.32 -11.37 -8.77
CA ASP A 44 -29.28 -12.20 -9.38
C ASP A 44 -27.88 -11.82 -8.90
N VAL A 45 -27.02 -12.84 -8.82
CA VAL A 45 -25.62 -12.68 -8.38
C VAL A 45 -24.69 -12.87 -9.58
N LEU A 46 -23.95 -11.81 -9.93
CA LEU A 46 -22.91 -11.86 -10.95
C LEU A 46 -21.54 -11.99 -10.31
N PHE A 47 -20.79 -13.01 -10.71
CA PHE A 47 -19.37 -13.17 -10.40
C PHE A 47 -18.53 -12.73 -11.59
N TYR A 48 -17.56 -11.86 -11.33
CA TYR A 48 -16.48 -11.54 -12.24
C TYR A 48 -15.18 -12.08 -11.66
N HIS A 49 -14.58 -13.03 -12.38
CA HIS A 49 -13.31 -13.64 -12.04
C HIS A 49 -12.23 -13.05 -12.94
N ASN A 50 -11.23 -12.42 -12.31
CA ASN A 50 -10.04 -11.93 -13.00
C ASN A 50 -8.84 -12.80 -12.59
N PRO A 51 -8.37 -13.70 -13.46
CA PRO A 51 -7.22 -14.52 -13.14
C PRO A 51 -5.96 -13.64 -13.02
N LEU A 52 -5.08 -13.97 -12.07
CA LEU A 52 -3.75 -13.34 -11.99
C LEU A 52 -2.77 -13.93 -13.01
N SER A 53 -3.16 -14.96 -13.78
CA SER A 53 -2.38 -15.52 -14.88
C SER A 53 -2.76 -14.85 -16.19
N ALA A 54 -1.77 -14.42 -16.99
CA ALA A 54 -2.00 -13.80 -18.30
C ALA A 54 -2.55 -14.78 -19.36
N LEU A 55 -2.46 -16.08 -19.11
CA LEU A 55 -2.91 -17.13 -20.01
C LEU A 55 -4.43 -17.35 -19.97
N ASP A 56 -5.08 -16.93 -18.89
CA ASP A 56 -6.51 -17.16 -18.68
C ASP A 56 -7.30 -15.88 -18.93
N GLN A 57 -8.44 -16.01 -19.61
CA GLN A 57 -9.34 -14.88 -19.85
C GLN A 57 -10.21 -14.63 -18.61
N PRO A 58 -10.56 -13.36 -18.33
CA PRO A 58 -11.54 -13.07 -17.28
C PRO A 58 -12.88 -13.74 -17.62
N THR A 59 -13.52 -14.32 -16.61
CA THR A 59 -14.79 -15.03 -16.79
C THR A 59 -15.90 -14.35 -16.00
N ILE A 60 -17.13 -14.45 -16.53
CA ILE A 60 -18.34 -13.96 -15.89
C ILE A 60 -19.26 -15.15 -15.67
N ARG A 61 -19.76 -15.31 -14.45
CA ARG A 61 -20.79 -16.29 -14.10
C ARG A 61 -21.98 -15.57 -13.49
N CYS A 62 -23.17 -15.92 -13.92
CA CYS A 62 -24.41 -15.47 -13.30
C CYS A 62 -25.05 -16.64 -12.53
N ILE A 63 -25.48 -16.39 -11.31
CA ILE A 63 -26.36 -17.27 -10.55
C ILE A 63 -27.71 -16.56 -10.44
N PRO A 64 -28.74 -17.02 -11.19
CA PRO A 64 -30.09 -16.52 -11.02
C PRO A 64 -30.56 -16.74 -9.59
N TRP A 65 -31.20 -15.74 -9.00
CA TRP A 65 -31.63 -15.83 -7.61
C TRP A 65 -33.14 -16.04 -7.48
N HIS A 66 -33.57 -16.38 -6.26
CA HIS A 66 -34.98 -16.57 -5.94
C HIS A 66 -35.79 -15.30 -6.20
N GLU A 67 -36.94 -15.44 -6.86
CA GLU A 67 -37.92 -14.36 -7.05
C GLU A 67 -38.67 -14.00 -5.75
N ASP A 68 -38.61 -14.87 -4.73
CA ASP A 68 -39.26 -14.64 -3.43
C ASP A 68 -38.62 -13.42 -2.71
N PRO A 69 -39.38 -12.36 -2.40
CA PRO A 69 -38.88 -11.20 -1.67
C PRO A 69 -38.29 -11.53 -0.29
N GLN A 70 -38.73 -12.61 0.35
CA GLN A 70 -38.17 -13.06 1.63
C GLN A 70 -36.77 -13.65 1.48
N LYS A 71 -36.44 -14.17 0.29
CA LYS A 71 -35.12 -14.67 -0.07
C LYS A 71 -34.21 -13.60 -0.64
N LYS A 72 -34.61 -12.33 -0.64
CA LYS A 72 -33.75 -11.24 -1.09
C LYS A 72 -32.44 -11.23 -0.29
N ILE A 73 -31.31 -11.17 -1.00
CA ILE A 73 -29.98 -11.11 -0.39
C ILE A 73 -29.79 -9.72 0.23
N GLU A 74 -29.48 -9.70 1.53
CA GLU A 74 -29.27 -8.46 2.30
C GLU A 74 -27.79 -8.22 2.60
N ALA A 75 -26.97 -9.28 2.69
CA ALA A 75 -25.54 -9.16 2.91
C ALA A 75 -24.78 -10.33 2.28
N ALA A 76 -23.52 -10.07 1.88
CA ALA A 76 -22.65 -11.10 1.32
C ALA A 76 -21.18 -10.90 1.76
N ALA A 77 -20.47 -12.00 1.95
CA ALA A 77 -19.04 -12.01 2.25
C ALA A 77 -18.37 -13.22 1.60
N PHE A 78 -17.20 -13.01 1.00
CA PHE A 78 -16.40 -14.13 0.52
C PHE A 78 -15.75 -14.86 1.69
N ASP A 79 -15.53 -16.15 1.51
CA ASP A 79 -14.45 -16.87 2.19
C ASP A 79 -13.17 -16.00 2.09
N PRO A 80 -12.41 -15.81 3.18
CA PRO A 80 -11.25 -14.91 3.19
C PRO A 80 -9.99 -15.54 2.59
N THR A 81 -9.82 -16.87 2.66
CA THR A 81 -8.56 -17.56 2.32
C THR A 81 -8.47 -17.95 0.84
N SER A 82 -9.52 -18.54 0.29
CA SER A 82 -9.59 -19.08 -1.06
C SER A 82 -10.42 -18.22 -2.02
N GLY A 83 -11.45 -17.53 -1.53
CA GLY A 83 -12.43 -16.82 -2.36
C GLY A 83 -13.35 -17.74 -3.18
N ASN A 84 -13.35 -19.04 -2.92
CA ASN A 84 -14.11 -20.04 -3.68
C ASN A 84 -15.61 -20.07 -3.36
N TRP A 85 -15.99 -19.53 -2.20
CA TRP A 85 -17.39 -19.44 -1.77
C TRP A 85 -17.76 -18.02 -1.39
N LEU A 86 -18.99 -17.64 -1.71
CA LEU A 86 -19.65 -16.44 -1.23
C LEU A 86 -20.76 -16.84 -0.26
N LEU A 87 -20.61 -16.45 1.01
CA LEU A 87 -21.66 -16.54 2.00
C LEU A 87 -22.66 -15.42 1.79
N VAL A 88 -23.94 -15.76 1.66
CA VAL A 88 -25.04 -14.80 1.55
C VAL A 88 -26.06 -15.00 2.66
N ALA A 89 -26.58 -13.88 3.19
CA ALA A 89 -27.66 -13.86 4.17
C ALA A 89 -28.89 -13.17 3.56
N CYS A 90 -30.04 -13.83 3.67
CA CYS A 90 -31.31 -13.38 3.09
C CYS A 90 -32.20 -12.68 4.12
N ASN A 91 -33.17 -11.89 3.66
CA ASN A 91 -34.07 -11.13 4.53
C ASN A 91 -34.82 -12.00 5.56
N ASP A 92 -35.16 -13.24 5.24
CA ASP A 92 -35.80 -14.21 6.15
C ASP A 92 -34.85 -14.89 7.16
N GLY A 93 -33.57 -14.49 7.16
CA GLY A 93 -32.53 -15.08 8.02
C GLY A 93 -31.93 -16.38 7.49
N SER A 94 -32.37 -16.88 6.33
CA SER A 94 -31.73 -18.03 5.69
C SER A 94 -30.36 -17.66 5.11
N MET A 95 -29.46 -18.65 5.06
CA MET A 95 -28.10 -18.46 4.59
C MET A 95 -27.71 -19.51 3.56
N TYR A 96 -26.88 -19.10 2.61
CA TYR A 96 -26.42 -19.95 1.52
C TYR A 96 -24.93 -19.72 1.25
N LEU A 97 -24.27 -20.77 0.77
CA LEU A 97 -22.93 -20.69 0.18
C LEU A 97 -23.05 -20.82 -1.32
N LEU A 98 -22.58 -19.82 -2.05
CA LEU A 98 -22.58 -19.79 -3.51
C LEU A 98 -21.16 -20.10 -3.99
N PRO A 99 -20.97 -21.12 -4.84
CA PRO A 99 -19.67 -21.40 -5.41
C PRO A 99 -19.31 -20.35 -6.47
N THR A 100 -18.09 -19.83 -6.40
CA THR A 100 -17.68 -18.67 -7.19
C THR A 100 -17.01 -19.07 -8.51
N LEU A 101 -16.42 -20.27 -8.58
CA LEU A 101 -15.75 -20.83 -9.75
C LEU A 101 -16.58 -21.96 -10.40
N LEU A 102 -16.32 -22.21 -11.70
CA LEU A 102 -16.91 -23.34 -12.41
C LEU A 102 -16.16 -24.64 -12.06
N PRO A 103 -16.84 -25.79 -11.98
CA PRO A 103 -16.25 -27.06 -11.53
C PRO A 103 -15.04 -27.53 -12.35
N VAL A 104 -15.01 -27.17 -13.64
CA VAL A 104 -13.94 -27.57 -14.58
C VAL A 104 -12.58 -26.95 -14.24
N ALA A 105 -12.54 -25.89 -13.42
CA ALA A 105 -11.32 -25.16 -13.11
C ALA A 105 -10.51 -25.74 -11.92
N MET A 106 -11.04 -26.71 -11.16
CA MET A 106 -10.40 -27.19 -9.93
C MET A 106 -10.44 -28.71 -9.78
N GLU A 107 -9.33 -29.38 -10.13
CA GLU A 107 -9.19 -30.83 -9.90
C GLU A 107 -8.56 -31.19 -8.54
N THR A 108 -8.09 -30.24 -7.70
CA THR A 108 -7.24 -30.58 -6.54
C THR A 108 -7.36 -29.65 -5.32
N LEU A 109 -8.53 -29.49 -4.70
CA LEU A 109 -8.62 -28.95 -3.33
C LEU A 109 -9.38 -29.89 -2.40
N ASP A 110 -8.98 -29.94 -1.14
CA ASP A 110 -9.80 -30.49 -0.04
C ASP A 110 -11.07 -29.64 0.06
N GLN A 111 -12.17 -30.13 -0.51
CA GLN A 111 -13.43 -29.37 -0.62
C GLN A 111 -14.27 -29.56 0.65
N GLU A 112 -14.55 -28.47 1.38
CA GLU A 112 -15.49 -28.50 2.52
C GLU A 112 -16.96 -28.51 2.09
N TRP A 113 -17.28 -27.92 0.93
CA TRP A 113 -18.63 -27.82 0.37
C TRP A 113 -18.64 -28.05 -1.14
N PRO A 114 -19.80 -28.44 -1.73
CA PRO A 114 -19.95 -28.59 -3.17
C PRO A 114 -19.63 -27.30 -3.93
N LEU A 115 -18.99 -27.44 -5.10
CA LEU A 115 -18.69 -26.33 -6.02
C LEU A 115 -19.67 -26.24 -7.20
N ASP A 116 -20.49 -27.27 -7.40
CA ASP A 116 -21.37 -27.40 -8.55
C ASP A 116 -22.66 -26.59 -8.39
N ASP A 117 -23.12 -26.40 -7.15
CA ASP A 117 -24.43 -25.81 -6.85
C ASP A 117 -24.45 -24.99 -5.55
N VAL A 118 -25.50 -24.18 -5.39
CA VAL A 118 -25.78 -23.39 -4.20
C VAL A 118 -26.05 -24.32 -3.01
N THR A 119 -25.29 -24.13 -1.92
CA THR A 119 -25.44 -24.93 -0.71
C THR A 119 -26.26 -24.16 0.32
N HIS A 120 -27.45 -24.66 0.65
CA HIS A 120 -28.27 -24.13 1.74
C HIS A 120 -27.68 -24.53 3.10
N LEU A 121 -27.42 -23.56 3.97
CA LEU A 121 -26.87 -23.81 5.28
C LEU A 121 -27.96 -24.24 6.29
N PRO A 122 -27.63 -25.07 7.29
CA PRO A 122 -28.60 -25.44 8.32
C PRO A 122 -29.15 -24.20 9.02
N SER A 123 -30.45 -24.22 9.35
CA SER A 123 -31.07 -23.16 10.13
C SER A 123 -30.33 -22.97 11.46
N LEU A 124 -30.16 -21.71 11.87
CA LEU A 124 -29.39 -21.37 13.06
C LEU A 124 -29.98 -22.03 14.31
N CYS A 125 -29.28 -23.04 14.83
CA CYS A 125 -29.72 -23.81 15.97
C CYS A 125 -29.33 -23.12 17.28
N GLY A 126 -30.26 -22.99 18.22
CA GLY A 126 -30.03 -22.38 19.54
C GLY A 126 -30.60 -20.97 19.71
N LEU A 127 -31.11 -20.36 18.64
CA LEU A 127 -32.03 -19.22 18.75
C LEU A 127 -33.43 -19.78 19.01
N ASN A 128 -34.05 -19.42 20.13
CA ASN A 128 -35.47 -19.72 20.34
C ASN A 128 -36.27 -19.19 19.12
N LYS A 129 -37.27 -19.95 18.65
CA LYS A 129 -38.19 -19.63 17.53
C LYS A 129 -39.02 -18.33 17.71
N VAL A 130 -38.57 -17.41 18.57
CA VAL A 130 -39.29 -16.25 19.09
C VAL A 130 -38.72 -14.93 18.56
N TYR A 131 -37.65 -14.96 17.75
CA TYR A 131 -37.09 -13.76 17.12
C TYR A 131 -37.14 -13.87 15.59
N ASP A 132 -37.89 -12.95 14.98
CA ASP A 132 -37.73 -12.61 13.56
C ASP A 132 -36.37 -11.92 13.41
N PHE A 133 -35.35 -12.69 13.08
CA PHE A 133 -34.00 -12.19 12.87
C PHE A 133 -33.83 -11.74 11.40
N TYR A 134 -33.60 -10.45 11.20
CA TYR A 134 -33.40 -9.84 9.89
C TYR A 134 -31.92 -9.45 9.72
N PRO A 135 -31.13 -10.22 8.95
CA PRO A 135 -29.72 -9.91 8.76
C PRO A 135 -29.55 -8.63 7.93
N SER A 136 -28.50 -7.89 8.23
CA SER A 136 -28.12 -6.66 7.53
C SER A 136 -26.62 -6.55 7.24
N ALA A 137 -25.80 -7.40 7.88
CA ALA A 137 -24.37 -7.50 7.60
C ALA A 137 -23.89 -8.94 7.83
N VAL A 138 -22.86 -9.37 7.10
CA VAL A 138 -22.25 -10.68 7.29
C VAL A 138 -20.74 -10.60 7.09
N ALA A 139 -19.99 -11.42 7.83
CA ALA A 139 -18.57 -11.65 7.64
C ALA A 139 -18.22 -13.12 7.85
N TRP A 140 -17.12 -13.56 7.25
CA TRP A 140 -16.58 -14.92 7.40
C TRP A 140 -15.33 -14.87 8.26
N TRP A 141 -15.27 -15.72 9.29
CA TRP A 141 -14.12 -15.85 10.16
C TRP A 141 -13.65 -17.29 10.25
N ASP A 142 -12.43 -17.56 9.77
CA ASP A 142 -11.77 -18.85 10.00
C ASP A 142 -11.03 -18.82 11.35
N ARG A 143 -11.69 -19.40 12.35
CA ARG A 143 -11.16 -19.55 13.69
C ARG A 143 -10.10 -20.65 13.70
N THR A 144 -8.91 -20.36 14.24
CA THR A 144 -7.94 -21.44 14.45
C THR A 144 -8.32 -22.21 15.72
N VAL A 145 -8.61 -23.49 15.56
CA VAL A 145 -8.77 -24.45 16.66
C VAL A 145 -7.48 -25.28 16.70
N GLY A 146 -7.05 -25.77 17.87
CA GLY A 146 -5.71 -26.38 18.06
C GLY A 146 -5.25 -27.37 16.96
N GLU A 147 -3.93 -27.58 16.87
CA GLU A 147 -3.28 -28.46 15.87
C GLU A 147 -3.55 -28.08 14.39
N GLY A 148 -3.62 -26.79 14.09
CA GLY A 148 -3.71 -26.29 12.71
C GLY A 148 -5.05 -26.54 12.02
N ARG A 149 -6.10 -26.88 12.77
CA ARG A 149 -7.46 -27.01 12.24
C ARG A 149 -8.16 -25.65 12.21
N TYR A 150 -8.92 -25.39 11.17
CA TYR A 150 -9.75 -24.19 11.08
C TYR A 150 -11.21 -24.55 11.25
N GLN A 151 -11.96 -23.64 11.88
CA GLN A 151 -13.40 -23.71 11.99
C GLN A 151 -13.98 -22.46 11.33
N SER A 152 -14.72 -22.65 10.25
CA SER A 152 -15.35 -21.55 9.52
C SER A 152 -16.62 -21.09 10.23
N ILE A 153 -16.61 -19.84 10.67
CA ILE A 153 -17.67 -19.19 11.44
C ILE A 153 -18.29 -18.06 10.61
N ALA A 154 -19.61 -18.09 10.46
CA ALA A 154 -20.39 -16.94 10.01
C ALA A 154 -20.58 -15.97 11.18
N VAL A 155 -20.27 -14.70 10.94
CA VAL A 155 -20.58 -13.59 11.85
C VAL A 155 -21.66 -12.75 11.20
N ILE A 156 -22.84 -12.68 11.83
CA ILE A 156 -24.05 -12.13 11.21
C ILE A 156 -24.56 -10.98 12.08
N GLY A 157 -24.71 -9.80 11.50
CA GLY A 157 -25.29 -8.62 12.12
C GLY A 157 -26.75 -8.46 11.73
N GLY A 158 -27.60 -8.12 12.69
CA GLY A 158 -29.04 -7.92 12.50
C GLY A 158 -29.47 -6.46 12.52
N ARG A 159 -30.69 -6.21 12.04
CA ARG A 159 -31.31 -4.87 12.03
C ARG A 159 -31.65 -4.33 13.42
N ARG A 160 -31.66 -5.14 14.47
CA ARG A 160 -31.90 -4.67 15.84
C ARG A 160 -30.62 -4.65 16.67
N GLY A 161 -29.45 -4.77 16.02
CA GLY A 161 -28.14 -4.73 16.66
C GLY A 161 -27.62 -6.09 17.12
N GLU A 162 -28.35 -7.19 16.86
CA GLU A 162 -27.88 -8.53 17.22
C GLU A 162 -26.63 -8.92 16.42
N ILE A 163 -25.70 -9.63 17.05
CA ILE A 163 -24.50 -10.18 16.41
C ILE A 163 -24.41 -11.66 16.77
N ILE A 164 -24.56 -12.52 15.78
CA ILE A 164 -24.61 -13.97 15.92
C ILE A 164 -23.35 -14.58 15.31
N PHE A 165 -22.74 -15.51 16.03
CA PHE A 165 -21.63 -16.33 15.54
C PHE A 165 -22.14 -17.74 15.34
N ALA A 166 -22.10 -18.25 14.11
CA ALA A 166 -22.62 -19.57 13.77
C ALA A 166 -21.57 -20.40 13.05
N ASN A 167 -21.42 -21.66 13.43
CA ASN A 167 -20.59 -22.60 12.71
C ASN A 167 -21.20 -22.88 11.33
N LEU A 168 -20.46 -22.64 10.26
CA LEU A 168 -20.97 -22.80 8.89
C LEU A 168 -21.28 -24.26 8.52
N ARG A 169 -20.59 -25.23 9.11
CA ARG A 169 -20.80 -26.65 8.86
C ARG A 169 -22.02 -27.21 9.60
N THR A 170 -22.20 -26.83 10.87
CA THR A 170 -23.26 -27.42 11.71
C THR A 170 -24.49 -26.53 11.86
N GLY A 171 -24.39 -25.24 11.53
CA GLY A 171 -25.42 -24.23 11.83
C GLY A 171 -25.59 -23.91 13.32
N CYS A 172 -24.76 -24.49 14.20
CA CYS A 172 -24.84 -24.24 15.63
C CYS A 172 -24.37 -22.81 15.94
N VAL A 173 -25.16 -22.06 16.70
CA VAL A 173 -24.74 -20.77 17.24
C VAL A 173 -23.68 -21.01 18.33
N VAL A 174 -22.47 -20.52 18.10
CA VAL A 174 -21.34 -20.65 19.03
C VAL A 174 -21.22 -19.46 19.97
N GLY A 175 -21.82 -18.31 19.62
CA GLY A 175 -21.79 -17.10 20.43
C GLY A 175 -22.80 -16.06 19.96
N HIS A 176 -23.17 -15.16 20.86
CA HIS A 176 -24.07 -14.04 20.58
C HIS A 176 -23.65 -12.81 21.39
N THR A 177 -23.79 -11.63 20.79
CA THR A 177 -23.67 -10.33 21.45
C THR A 177 -24.56 -9.31 20.75
N ALA A 178 -24.60 -8.07 21.21
CA ALA A 178 -25.42 -7.04 20.57
C ALA A 178 -24.75 -5.65 20.68
N VAL A 179 -25.06 -4.81 19.71
CA VAL A 179 -24.71 -3.39 19.68
C VAL A 179 -25.96 -2.53 19.54
N GLU A 180 -25.81 -1.22 19.56
CA GLU A 180 -26.91 -0.28 19.43
C GLU A 180 -27.15 0.07 17.94
N GLY A 181 -28.40 -0.02 17.49
CA GLY A 181 -28.81 0.32 16.12
C GLY A 181 -28.64 -0.83 15.11
N VAL A 182 -28.99 -0.54 13.85
CA VAL A 182 -28.88 -1.46 12.72
C VAL A 182 -27.40 -1.71 12.40
N VAL A 183 -26.96 -2.97 12.41
CA VAL A 183 -25.59 -3.30 12.00
C VAL A 183 -25.43 -3.13 10.49
N THR A 184 -24.56 -2.23 10.04
CA THR A 184 -24.35 -1.94 8.61
C THR A 184 -23.11 -2.64 8.05
N THR A 185 -22.07 -2.80 8.86
CA THR A 185 -20.83 -3.46 8.42
C THR A 185 -20.24 -4.30 9.54
N ILE A 186 -19.74 -5.49 9.21
CA ILE A 186 -18.89 -6.31 10.08
C ILE A 186 -17.63 -6.64 9.28
N GLN A 187 -16.46 -6.38 9.86
CA GLN A 187 -15.17 -6.72 9.26
C GLN A 187 -14.34 -7.51 10.26
N VAL A 188 -13.79 -8.64 9.82
CA VAL A 188 -12.85 -9.45 10.61
C VAL A 188 -11.44 -8.90 10.36
N CYS A 189 -10.86 -8.27 11.38
CA CYS A 189 -9.53 -7.69 11.32
C CYS A 189 -8.51 -8.69 11.84
N LYS A 190 -7.62 -9.14 10.96
CA LYS A 190 -6.49 -10.03 11.23
C LYS A 190 -5.33 -9.61 10.34
N ASP A 191 -4.11 -9.62 10.87
CA ASP A 191 -2.89 -9.38 10.08
C ASP A 191 -2.11 -10.67 9.97
N GLU A 192 -2.16 -11.36 8.84
CA GLU A 192 -1.44 -12.62 8.68
C GLU A 192 0.07 -12.43 8.45
N THR A 193 0.55 -11.20 8.32
CA THR A 193 1.96 -10.91 8.04
C THR A 193 2.83 -10.81 9.30
N LEU A 194 2.22 -10.68 10.47
CA LEU A 194 2.93 -10.62 11.74
C LEU A 194 3.26 -12.04 12.20
N LEU A 195 4.55 -12.30 12.42
CA LEU A 195 5.06 -13.56 12.98
C LEU A 195 4.56 -13.78 14.42
N ASP A 196 4.22 -12.70 15.12
CA ASP A 196 3.81 -12.69 16.53
C ASP A 196 2.28 -12.76 16.66
N PHE A 197 1.73 -13.97 16.56
CA PHE A 197 0.34 -14.35 16.93
C PHE A 197 -0.68 -13.19 17.05
N PRO A 198 -1.02 -12.55 15.92
CA PRO A 198 -1.66 -11.24 15.94
C PRO A 198 -3.08 -11.32 16.46
N PRO A 199 -3.56 -10.29 17.18
CA PRO A 199 -4.91 -10.28 17.71
C PRO A 199 -5.92 -10.25 16.56
N VAL A 200 -6.98 -11.04 16.69
CA VAL A 200 -8.13 -11.03 15.79
C VAL A 200 -9.25 -10.27 16.48
N PHE A 201 -9.90 -9.35 15.77
CA PHE A 201 -11.04 -8.62 16.31
C PHE A 201 -12.04 -8.26 15.22
N LEU A 202 -13.29 -8.03 15.60
CA LEU A 202 -14.30 -7.45 14.73
C LEU A 202 -14.28 -5.94 14.81
N LEU A 203 -14.40 -5.29 13.66
CA LEU A 203 -14.85 -3.92 13.54
C LEU A 203 -16.31 -3.93 13.10
N ILE A 204 -17.18 -3.39 13.94
CA ILE A 204 -18.63 -3.37 13.74
C ILE A 204 -19.05 -1.91 13.59
N SER A 205 -19.85 -1.58 12.58
CA SER A 205 -20.43 -0.24 12.40
C SER A 205 -21.94 -0.33 12.32
N ASN A 206 -22.61 0.73 12.76
CA ASN A 206 -24.05 0.88 12.61
C ASN A 206 -24.46 1.97 11.60
N GLU A 207 -25.75 2.23 11.47
CA GLU A 207 -26.35 3.25 10.59
C GLU A 207 -25.96 4.69 10.93
N ASN A 208 -25.55 4.93 12.18
CA ASN A 208 -25.11 6.24 12.67
C ASN A 208 -23.58 6.41 12.60
N ASN A 209 -22.88 5.50 11.92
CA ASN A 209 -21.40 5.43 11.87
C ASN A 209 -20.73 5.29 13.26
N ILE A 210 -21.47 4.84 14.27
CA ILE A 210 -20.87 4.45 15.55
C ILE A 210 -20.17 3.11 15.34
N GLN A 211 -18.96 2.97 15.87
CA GLN A 211 -18.15 1.78 15.69
C GLN A 211 -17.72 1.12 17.00
N TRP A 212 -17.75 -0.20 17.02
CA TRP A 212 -17.30 -1.04 18.12
C TRP A 212 -16.18 -1.95 17.66
N LYS A 213 -15.26 -2.23 18.60
CA LYS A 213 -14.20 -3.22 18.44
C LYS A 213 -14.43 -4.36 19.41
N LEU A 214 -14.66 -5.55 18.87
CA LEU A 214 -14.83 -6.78 19.66
C LEU A 214 -13.62 -7.69 19.44
N VAL A 215 -12.80 -7.89 20.47
CA VAL A 215 -11.66 -8.82 20.38
C VAL A 215 -12.19 -10.26 20.31
N LEU A 216 -11.70 -11.01 19.32
CA LEU A 216 -12.03 -12.43 19.09
C LEU A 216 -10.92 -13.35 19.56
N GLU A 217 -9.67 -13.05 19.21
CA GLU A 217 -8.49 -13.79 19.64
C GLU A 217 -7.43 -12.79 20.10
N ASP A 218 -6.83 -13.03 21.26
CA ASP A 218 -5.60 -12.38 21.68
C ASP A 218 -4.72 -13.45 22.32
N ARG A 219 -3.80 -13.96 21.51
CA ARG A 219 -2.93 -15.08 21.88
C ARG A 219 -1.82 -14.68 22.84
N GLU A 220 -1.47 -13.40 22.91
CA GLU A 220 -0.53 -12.90 23.91
C GLU A 220 -1.12 -13.04 25.32
N THR A 221 -2.42 -12.79 25.46
CA THR A 221 -3.14 -12.93 26.74
C THR A 221 -3.83 -14.30 26.91
N GLY A 222 -3.86 -15.11 25.85
CA GLY A 222 -4.58 -16.40 25.81
C GLY A 222 -6.11 -16.23 25.74
N TYR A 223 -6.60 -15.05 25.37
CA TYR A 223 -8.02 -14.75 25.28
C TYR A 223 -8.62 -15.24 23.96
N PHE A 224 -9.77 -15.92 24.05
CA PHE A 224 -10.53 -16.38 22.90
C PHE A 224 -12.03 -16.18 23.14
N TRP A 225 -12.72 -15.59 22.17
CA TRP A 225 -14.16 -15.38 22.14
C TRP A 225 -14.80 -16.27 21.05
N PRO A 226 -15.97 -16.85 21.28
CA PRO A 226 -16.71 -16.92 22.54
C PRO A 226 -15.96 -17.80 23.56
N ILE A 227 -16.02 -17.42 24.84
CA ILE A 227 -15.48 -18.22 25.94
C ILE A 227 -16.31 -19.51 26.00
N ALA A 228 -15.73 -20.63 25.58
CA ALA A 228 -16.42 -21.91 25.63
C ALA A 228 -16.78 -22.23 27.09
N SER A 229 -18.08 -22.39 27.38
CA SER A 229 -18.55 -22.93 28.65
C SER A 229 -18.17 -24.41 28.85
N GLU A 230 -17.60 -25.05 27.83
CA GLU A 230 -17.27 -26.48 27.81
C GLU A 230 -15.98 -26.84 28.57
N GLN A 231 -15.12 -25.87 28.92
CA GLN A 231 -13.93 -26.14 29.75
C GLN A 231 -14.25 -26.42 31.23
N LEU A 232 -15.51 -26.30 31.66
CA LEU A 232 -15.96 -26.66 33.02
C LEU A 232 -16.44 -28.11 33.17
N ARG A 233 -16.47 -28.92 32.09
CA ARG A 233 -16.92 -30.32 32.16
C ARG A 233 -15.83 -31.38 31.98
N ALA A 234 -14.58 -30.97 31.75
CA ALA A 234 -13.46 -31.88 31.50
C ALA A 234 -12.49 -32.05 32.69
N GLU A 235 -12.84 -31.60 33.90
CA GLU A 235 -12.08 -31.89 35.13
C GLU A 235 -12.94 -32.54 36.24
N SER A 236 -14.04 -33.20 35.86
CA SER A 236 -14.89 -33.95 36.82
C SER A 236 -14.94 -35.45 36.53
N SER A 237 -14.01 -35.97 35.72
CA SER A 237 -13.95 -37.39 35.36
C SER A 237 -12.79 -38.12 36.03
N ILE A 238 -12.48 -37.79 37.28
CA ILE A 238 -11.64 -38.64 38.14
C ILE A 238 -12.21 -38.60 39.57
N SER A 239 -13.16 -39.50 39.85
CA SER A 239 -13.33 -40.23 41.13
C SER A 239 -14.76 -40.78 41.23
N LEU A 240 -14.96 -42.02 40.73
CA LEU A 240 -15.97 -42.90 41.30
C LEU A 240 -15.31 -43.77 42.38
N ILE A 241 -16.13 -44.30 43.29
CA ILE A 241 -15.84 -45.01 44.56
C ILE A 241 -15.62 -44.04 45.75
N SER A 242 -16.46 -43.91 46.79
CA SER A 242 -17.49 -44.76 47.42
C SER A 242 -18.36 -43.94 48.41
N GLY A 243 -19.55 -44.44 48.78
CA GLY A 243 -20.11 -44.25 50.15
C GLY A 243 -21.36 -43.39 50.36
N ILE A 244 -22.54 -44.01 50.18
CA ILE A 244 -23.80 -43.97 50.98
C ILE A 244 -24.06 -42.79 51.97
N GLY A 245 -25.26 -42.18 51.84
CA GLY A 245 -26.00 -41.52 52.93
C GLY A 245 -27.00 -40.44 52.44
N PRO A 246 -28.32 -40.50 52.75
CA PRO A 246 -29.32 -39.58 52.22
C PRO A 246 -29.67 -38.47 53.22
N GLU A 247 -29.72 -37.19 52.82
CA GLU A 247 -30.60 -36.18 53.43
C GLU A 247 -30.89 -35.02 52.46
N GLU A 248 -32.16 -34.63 52.43
CA GLU A 248 -32.73 -33.51 51.69
C GLU A 248 -32.23 -32.17 52.26
N SER A 249 -31.82 -31.23 51.40
CA SER A 249 -31.97 -29.81 51.71
C SER A 249 -32.05 -28.96 50.43
N ILE A 250 -33.12 -28.18 50.38
CA ILE A 250 -33.47 -27.18 49.38
C ILE A 250 -32.47 -26.01 49.49
N ILE A 251 -31.72 -25.69 48.42
CA ILE A 251 -30.88 -24.49 48.38
C ILE A 251 -31.13 -23.71 47.08
N ARG A 252 -31.57 -22.46 47.29
CA ARG A 252 -31.76 -21.38 46.31
C ARG A 252 -30.43 -21.00 45.61
N PRO A 253 -30.44 -20.56 44.34
CA PRO A 253 -29.22 -20.11 43.68
C PRO A 253 -28.77 -18.75 44.23
N SER A 254 -27.58 -18.70 44.84
CA SER A 254 -26.93 -17.47 45.26
C SER A 254 -26.23 -16.79 44.07
N LEU A 255 -26.74 -15.61 43.73
CA LEU A 255 -26.06 -14.61 42.91
C LEU A 255 -24.80 -14.13 43.64
N THR A 256 -23.60 -14.63 43.27
CA THR A 256 -22.32 -13.89 43.30
C THR A 256 -21.19 -14.78 42.81
N SER A 257 -20.76 -14.64 41.55
CA SER A 257 -19.39 -14.99 41.17
C SER A 257 -18.94 -14.17 39.95
N PHE A 258 -18.31 -13.04 40.22
CA PHE A 258 -17.48 -12.32 39.24
C PHE A 258 -16.05 -12.87 39.33
N PRO A 259 -15.51 -13.59 38.33
CA PRO A 259 -14.13 -14.11 38.38
C PRO A 259 -13.07 -13.03 38.10
N LEU A 260 -13.45 -11.91 37.48
CA LEU A 260 -12.51 -10.91 36.95
C LEU A 260 -11.81 -10.06 38.04
N ALA A 261 -12.44 -9.88 39.20
CA ALA A 261 -11.86 -9.10 40.30
C ALA A 261 -10.77 -9.88 41.07
N ARG A 262 -10.86 -11.22 41.13
CA ARG A 262 -9.96 -12.04 41.95
C ARG A 262 -8.60 -12.28 41.29
N ALA A 263 -8.57 -12.43 39.96
CA ALA A 263 -7.33 -12.56 39.19
C ALA A 263 -6.49 -11.27 39.22
N ARG A 264 -7.13 -10.09 39.22
CA ARG A 264 -6.44 -8.79 39.33
C ARG A 264 -5.88 -8.50 40.73
N LEU A 265 -6.49 -9.05 41.78
CA LEU A 265 -6.05 -8.83 43.17
C LEU A 265 -4.95 -9.79 43.63
N GLN A 266 -4.80 -10.97 43.01
CA GLN A 266 -3.70 -11.88 43.35
C GLN A 266 -2.32 -11.39 42.86
N GLY A 267 -2.27 -10.72 41.70
CA GLY A 267 -1.02 -10.12 41.18
C GLY A 267 -0.52 -8.90 41.97
N LEU A 268 -1.40 -8.20 42.69
CA LEU A 268 -1.05 -7.03 43.49
C LEU A 268 -0.33 -7.37 44.81
N LYS A 269 -0.44 -8.62 45.30
CA LYS A 269 0.19 -9.06 46.55
C LYS A 269 1.67 -9.50 46.37
N GLN A 270 2.18 -9.54 45.14
CA GLN A 270 3.53 -10.00 44.79
C GLN A 270 4.49 -8.90 44.32
N LEU A 271 4.12 -7.62 44.42
CA LEU A 271 5.02 -6.52 44.07
C LEU A 271 5.86 -6.11 45.29
N SER A 272 7.17 -6.35 45.20
CA SER A 272 8.16 -5.94 46.20
C SER A 272 8.22 -4.42 46.37
N VAL A 273 8.57 -3.98 47.58
CA VAL A 273 8.59 -2.57 48.02
C VAL A 273 9.43 -1.67 47.10
N GLU A 274 10.46 -2.19 46.43
CA GLU A 274 11.28 -1.46 45.45
C GLU A 274 10.56 -1.14 44.13
N LYS A 275 9.65 -2.00 43.67
CA LYS A 275 8.84 -1.73 42.45
C LYS A 275 7.72 -0.71 42.70
N LEU A 276 7.29 -0.56 43.95
CA LEU A 276 6.31 0.45 44.36
C LEU A 276 6.93 1.86 44.44
N ALA A 277 8.22 1.96 44.77
CA ALA A 277 8.96 3.22 44.75
C ALA A 277 9.17 3.76 43.33
N THR A 278 9.52 2.88 42.38
CA THR A 278 9.66 3.23 40.96
C THR A 278 8.31 3.58 40.30
N LEU A 279 7.21 2.95 40.75
CA LEU A 279 5.85 3.32 40.32
C LEU A 279 5.42 4.69 40.85
N ARG A 280 5.77 5.03 42.10
CA ARG A 280 5.53 6.39 42.66
C ARG A 280 6.34 7.45 41.94
N GLN A 281 7.59 7.16 41.57
CA GLN A 281 8.43 8.07 40.78
C GLN A 281 7.87 8.29 39.37
N LYS A 282 7.40 7.22 38.71
CA LYS A 282 6.71 7.32 37.40
C LYS A 282 5.34 8.01 37.48
N LEU A 283 4.62 7.88 38.60
CA LEU A 283 3.36 8.59 38.84
C LEU A 283 3.58 10.09 39.15
N SER A 284 4.69 10.46 39.79
CA SER A 284 5.08 11.87 39.93
C SER A 284 5.50 12.51 38.60
N GLU A 285 6.09 11.74 37.69
CA GLU A 285 6.46 12.21 36.35
C GLU A 285 5.27 12.32 35.38
N THR A 286 4.27 11.43 35.50
CA THR A 286 3.05 11.46 34.66
C THR A 286 2.05 12.54 35.05
N ARG A 287 2.11 13.08 36.27
CA ARG A 287 1.31 14.26 36.66
C ARG A 287 1.74 15.55 35.94
N ASN A 288 2.95 15.57 35.34
CA ASN A 288 3.46 16.70 34.56
C ASN A 288 3.25 16.57 33.03
N ARG A 289 2.51 15.56 32.55
CA ARG A 289 2.09 15.46 31.14
C ARG A 289 0.57 15.41 31.04
N GLY A 290 -0.05 16.56 31.25
CA GLY A 290 -1.47 16.77 30.98
C GLY A 290 -1.74 16.90 29.47
N ILE A 291 -2.61 16.03 28.97
CA ILE A 291 -3.62 16.24 27.91
C ILE A 291 -3.18 17.17 26.75
N VAL A 292 -2.74 16.57 25.64
CA VAL A 292 -2.58 17.27 24.35
C VAL A 292 -3.89 17.14 23.57
N ASN A 293 -4.73 18.17 23.64
CA ASN A 293 -5.83 18.37 22.70
C ASN A 293 -5.25 18.86 21.36
N VAL A 294 -5.57 18.16 20.27
CA VAL A 294 -5.31 18.62 18.90
C VAL A 294 -6.17 19.86 18.65
N THR A 295 -5.59 21.05 18.78
CA THR A 295 -6.26 22.32 18.50
C THR A 295 -5.74 22.90 17.19
N VAL A 296 -6.59 22.87 16.16
CA VAL A 296 -6.34 23.55 14.88
C VAL A 296 -6.60 25.05 15.09
N LYS A 297 -5.55 25.87 15.18
CA LYS A 297 -5.68 27.33 15.24
C LYS A 297 -5.95 27.91 13.85
N ARG A 298 -7.16 28.46 13.64
CA ARG A 298 -7.44 29.41 12.54
C ARG A 298 -6.88 30.79 12.91
N ARG A 299 -6.14 31.40 11.99
CA ARG A 299 -5.66 32.79 12.08
C ARG A 299 -6.71 33.70 11.43
N GLY A 300 -7.25 34.62 12.21
CA GLY A 300 -8.05 35.75 11.74
C GLY A 300 -7.89 36.88 12.74
N SER A 301 -7.37 38.01 12.29
CA SER A 301 -7.07 39.19 13.09
C SER A 301 -8.32 40.04 13.34
N SER A 302 -8.57 40.45 14.58
CA SER A 302 -8.76 41.86 15.01
C SER A 302 -9.27 41.91 16.47
N SER A 303 -8.62 42.74 17.29
CA SER A 303 -9.08 43.48 18.51
C SER A 303 -10.42 43.09 19.16
N SER A 304 -10.56 42.92 20.47
CA SER A 304 -10.19 43.85 21.55
C SER A 304 -10.28 43.19 22.94
N GLU A 305 -9.74 43.87 23.94
CA GLU A 305 -9.41 43.43 25.30
C GLU A 305 -10.61 43.06 26.20
N GLU A 306 -10.37 42.14 27.15
CA GLU A 306 -10.37 42.40 28.60
C GLU A 306 -10.97 41.27 29.46
N SER A 307 -10.31 41.04 30.60
CA SER A 307 -10.75 40.42 31.85
C SER A 307 -10.66 38.88 32.01
N VAL A 308 -9.62 38.53 32.77
CA VAL A 308 -9.36 37.24 33.41
C VAL A 308 -10.30 37.07 34.59
N SER A 309 -11.09 35.99 34.63
CA SER A 309 -11.61 35.44 35.88
C SER A 309 -11.37 33.93 35.93
N ARG A 310 -10.57 33.54 36.93
CA ARG A 310 -10.36 32.16 37.35
C ARG A 310 -11.61 31.71 38.09
N GLN A 311 -12.25 30.64 37.64
CA GLN A 311 -13.13 29.88 38.51
C GLN A 311 -12.97 28.38 38.27
N ARG A 312 -12.49 27.71 39.31
CA ARG A 312 -12.54 26.27 39.52
C ARG A 312 -13.97 25.92 39.97
N SER A 313 -14.58 24.91 39.36
CA SER A 313 -15.72 24.17 39.91
C SER A 313 -15.59 22.74 39.36
N SER A 314 -15.18 21.78 40.19
CA SER A 314 -15.93 21.05 41.22
C SER A 314 -16.79 19.94 40.65
N VAL A 315 -16.33 18.73 40.95
CA VAL A 315 -17.01 17.43 40.89
C VAL A 315 -18.34 17.52 41.62
N SER A 316 -19.43 17.06 40.99
CA SER A 316 -20.68 16.75 41.68
C SER A 316 -21.17 15.38 41.27
N SER A 317 -21.31 14.52 42.28
CA SER A 317 -21.93 13.21 42.22
C SER A 317 -23.47 13.29 42.21
N ASP A 318 -24.05 12.16 41.82
CA ASP A 318 -25.38 11.64 42.13
C ASP A 318 -26.57 12.09 41.25
N SER A 319 -27.09 11.15 40.45
CA SER A 319 -28.28 10.38 40.85
C SER A 319 -28.58 9.26 39.85
N GLU A 320 -28.56 8.02 40.34
CA GLU A 320 -29.02 6.85 39.61
C GLU A 320 -30.54 6.86 39.44
N SER A 321 -31.00 6.46 38.26
CA SER A 321 -32.32 5.86 38.08
C SER A 321 -32.16 4.58 37.26
N PHE A 322 -32.59 3.47 37.85
CA PHE A 322 -32.55 2.12 37.29
C PHE A 322 -33.61 1.95 36.20
N SER A 323 -33.20 1.48 35.00
CA SER A 323 -33.92 0.45 34.23
C SER A 323 -33.17 0.07 32.94
N GLY A 324 -32.97 -1.24 32.73
CA GLY A 324 -32.56 -1.84 31.46
C GLY A 324 -31.07 -2.24 31.36
N GLY A 325 -30.77 -3.50 31.67
CA GLY A 325 -29.42 -4.07 31.50
C GLY A 325 -28.99 -4.13 30.04
N GLY A 326 -28.09 -3.24 29.63
CA GLY A 326 -27.41 -3.28 28.34
C GLY A 326 -25.96 -3.71 28.52
N CYS A 327 -25.58 -4.83 27.90
CA CYS A 327 -24.18 -5.18 27.68
C CYS A 327 -23.60 -4.27 26.59
N SER A 328 -23.32 -3.01 26.90
CA SER A 328 -22.56 -2.14 25.99
C SER A 328 -21.08 -2.47 26.11
N GLY A 329 -20.50 -3.10 25.07
CA GLY A 329 -19.05 -3.25 24.95
C GLY A 329 -18.34 -1.88 24.95
N PRO A 330 -17.03 -1.84 25.24
CA PRO A 330 -16.29 -0.58 25.30
C PRO A 330 -16.32 0.14 23.95
N ARG A 331 -16.80 1.40 23.94
CA ARG A 331 -16.74 2.28 22.77
C ARG A 331 -15.29 2.72 22.54
N LEU A 332 -14.88 2.83 21.28
CA LEU A 332 -13.55 3.33 20.91
C LEU A 332 -13.48 4.84 21.14
N ASP A 333 -12.64 5.28 22.09
CA ASP A 333 -12.26 6.69 22.28
C ASP A 333 -11.23 7.11 21.20
N ILE A 334 -11.64 7.03 19.94
CA ILE A 334 -10.98 7.73 18.83
C ILE A 334 -11.64 9.11 18.73
N LEU A 335 -10.95 10.11 18.15
CA LEU A 335 -11.52 11.41 17.79
C LEU A 335 -12.97 11.21 17.33
N THR A 336 -13.92 11.84 18.03
CA THR A 336 -15.34 11.81 17.70
C THR A 336 -15.49 12.06 16.19
N ASP A 337 -16.28 11.25 15.49
CA ASP A 337 -16.49 11.32 14.03
C ASP A 337 -15.39 10.70 13.14
N THR A 338 -14.57 9.78 13.65
CA THR A 338 -13.63 9.00 12.83
C THR A 338 -14.22 7.65 12.45
N SER A 339 -14.38 7.37 11.16
CA SER A 339 -14.79 6.06 10.65
C SER A 339 -13.57 5.22 10.28
N LEU A 340 -13.48 4.01 10.81
CA LEU A 340 -12.45 3.01 10.53
C LEU A 340 -12.92 2.01 9.46
N CYS A 341 -11.98 1.50 8.68
CA CYS A 341 -12.21 0.42 7.71
C CYS A 341 -10.93 -0.41 7.54
N LEU A 342 -11.07 -1.73 7.42
CA LEU A 342 -9.97 -2.64 7.09
C LEU A 342 -9.67 -2.57 5.59
N GLN A 343 -8.39 -2.37 5.25
CA GLN A 343 -7.90 -2.39 3.87
C GLN A 343 -6.57 -3.13 3.78
N VAL A 344 -6.13 -3.47 2.56
CA VAL A 344 -4.85 -4.11 2.32
C VAL A 344 -3.98 -3.18 1.48
N ALA A 345 -2.83 -2.77 2.02
CA ALA A 345 -1.79 -1.98 1.32
C ALA A 345 -0.41 -2.60 1.55
N ARG A 346 0.45 -2.63 0.54
CA ARG A 346 1.84 -3.12 0.59
C ARG A 346 1.98 -4.54 1.16
N GLY A 347 1.04 -5.41 0.77
CA GLY A 347 0.96 -6.79 1.25
C GLY A 347 0.56 -6.94 2.72
N LYS A 348 0.11 -5.87 3.40
CA LYS A 348 -0.28 -5.90 4.82
C LYS A 348 -1.73 -5.48 5.00
N HIS A 349 -2.40 -6.06 5.98
CA HIS A 349 -3.68 -5.55 6.46
C HIS A 349 -3.45 -4.29 7.30
N LEU A 350 -4.22 -3.26 7.01
CA LEU A 350 -4.14 -1.95 7.65
C LEU A 350 -5.54 -1.47 8.00
N ILE A 351 -5.62 -0.65 9.04
CA ILE A 351 -6.87 0.04 9.40
C ILE A 351 -6.75 1.46 8.90
N VAL A 352 -7.70 1.88 8.08
CA VAL A 352 -7.79 3.25 7.57
C VAL A 352 -8.87 3.96 8.36
N GLY A 353 -8.47 4.98 9.12
CA GLY A 353 -9.36 5.92 9.77
C GLY A 353 -9.60 7.15 8.89
N HIS A 354 -10.84 7.56 8.77
CA HIS A 354 -11.24 8.76 8.05
C HIS A 354 -11.96 9.71 9.00
N TYR A 355 -11.37 10.88 9.20
CA TYR A 355 -11.93 11.96 9.98
C TYR A 355 -12.44 13.04 9.02
N ALA A 356 -13.73 12.93 8.69
CA ALA A 356 -14.39 13.74 7.67
C ALA A 356 -14.31 15.27 7.92
N PRO A 357 -14.47 15.79 9.16
CA PRO A 357 -14.49 17.24 9.41
C PRO A 357 -13.18 17.97 9.07
N ALA A 358 -12.03 17.29 9.13
CA ALA A 358 -10.74 17.88 8.76
C ALA A 358 -10.14 17.30 7.47
N HIS A 359 -10.88 16.44 6.76
CA HIS A 359 -10.43 15.73 5.57
C HIS A 359 -9.13 14.97 5.82
N LEU A 360 -9.02 14.34 6.99
CA LEU A 360 -7.84 13.59 7.39
C LEU A 360 -8.06 12.09 7.23
N VAL A 361 -7.06 11.42 6.68
CA VAL A 361 -6.99 9.96 6.61
C VAL A 361 -5.80 9.50 7.42
N THR A 362 -6.03 8.65 8.41
CA THR A 362 -5.01 8.06 9.26
C THR A 362 -4.89 6.58 8.94
N VAL A 363 -3.66 6.08 8.83
CA VAL A 363 -3.40 4.66 8.54
C VAL A 363 -2.75 4.04 9.76
N TYR A 364 -3.29 2.93 10.24
CA TYR A 364 -2.80 2.20 11.40
C TYR A 364 -2.44 0.76 11.02
N GLY A 365 -1.51 0.17 11.77
CA GLY A 365 -1.34 -1.27 11.76
C GLY A 365 -2.55 -1.96 12.40
N VAL A 366 -2.80 -3.21 12.04
CA VAL A 366 -3.83 -4.01 12.70
C VAL A 366 -3.26 -4.48 14.04
N GLY A 367 -3.77 -3.90 15.12
CA GLY A 367 -3.36 -4.25 16.47
C GLY A 367 -4.40 -3.78 17.50
N LEU A 368 -4.22 -4.18 18.76
CA LEU A 368 -5.08 -3.69 19.83
C LEU A 368 -4.84 -2.19 20.10
N ASN A 369 -3.57 -1.77 20.05
CA ASN A 369 -3.15 -0.38 20.20
C ASN A 369 -3.11 0.33 18.84
N MET A 370 -3.77 1.49 18.75
CA MET A 370 -3.89 2.27 17.52
C MET A 370 -2.87 3.43 17.51
N SER A 371 -1.68 3.22 16.96
CA SER A 371 -0.73 4.30 16.64
C SER A 371 -0.66 4.52 15.13
N PRO A 372 -0.87 5.76 14.63
CA PRO A 372 -0.88 6.01 13.19
C PRO A 372 0.52 5.83 12.61
N ILE A 373 0.61 5.05 11.54
CA ILE A 373 1.81 4.85 10.71
C ILE A 373 1.98 6.03 9.76
N SER A 374 0.88 6.51 9.18
CA SER A 374 0.85 7.70 8.34
C SER A 374 -0.45 8.48 8.52
N ILE A 375 -0.38 9.77 8.22
CA ILE A 375 -1.51 10.70 8.21
C ILE A 375 -1.49 11.42 6.87
N HIS A 376 -2.64 11.54 6.24
CA HIS A 376 -2.83 12.17 4.95
C HIS A 376 -3.90 13.24 5.07
N ARG A 377 -3.70 14.37 4.39
CA ARG A 377 -4.75 15.38 4.22
C ARG A 377 -5.27 15.33 2.79
N LEU A 378 -6.57 15.09 2.67
CA LEU A 378 -7.25 15.04 1.39
C LEU A 378 -7.62 16.47 0.95
N PRO A 379 -7.61 16.73 -0.37
CA PRO A 379 -8.02 18.02 -0.93
C PRO A 379 -9.53 18.25 -0.87
N THR A 380 -10.32 17.18 -0.82
CA THR A 380 -11.79 17.21 -0.83
C THR A 380 -12.37 16.27 0.22
N PRO A 381 -13.57 16.57 0.75
CA PRO A 381 -14.31 15.61 1.57
C PRO A 381 -14.68 14.39 0.72
N CYS A 382 -14.62 13.22 1.33
CA CYS A 382 -14.84 11.97 0.63
C CYS A 382 -15.80 11.04 1.36
N HIS A 383 -16.44 10.14 0.60
CA HIS A 383 -17.32 9.11 1.15
C HIS A 383 -16.62 7.75 1.16
N HIS A 384 -16.07 7.33 0.02
CA HIS A 384 -15.30 6.09 -0.11
C HIS A 384 -13.81 6.41 -0.22
N ILE A 385 -12.97 5.57 0.40
CA ILE A 385 -11.51 5.63 0.29
C ILE A 385 -11.01 4.23 -0.04
N CYS A 386 -10.18 4.12 -1.06
CA CYS A 386 -9.41 2.93 -1.37
C CYS A 386 -7.92 3.27 -1.39
N LEU A 387 -7.18 2.67 -0.48
CA LEU A 387 -5.75 2.81 -0.32
C LEU A 387 -5.02 1.82 -1.23
N SER A 388 -4.00 2.31 -1.93
CA SER A 388 -3.03 1.49 -2.65
C SER A 388 -1.61 1.87 -2.24
N ASP A 389 -0.60 1.23 -2.82
CA ASP A 389 0.80 1.42 -2.41
C ASP A 389 1.32 2.83 -2.67
N TRP A 390 0.81 3.46 -3.75
CA TRP A 390 1.28 4.73 -4.31
C TRP A 390 0.18 5.77 -4.49
N LEU A 391 -1.08 5.34 -4.53
CA LEU A 391 -2.24 6.18 -4.83
C LEU A 391 -3.34 6.01 -3.77
N LEU A 392 -4.15 7.03 -3.62
CA LEU A 392 -5.40 7.03 -2.87
C LEU A 392 -6.52 7.30 -3.88
N TYR A 393 -7.52 6.42 -3.92
CA TYR A 393 -8.71 6.60 -4.73
C TYR A 393 -9.84 7.00 -3.80
N VAL A 394 -10.45 8.16 -4.04
CA VAL A 394 -11.52 8.67 -3.17
C VAL A 394 -12.73 9.07 -3.98
N SER A 395 -13.92 8.77 -3.47
CA SER A 395 -15.17 9.32 -4.01
C SER A 395 -15.54 10.59 -3.27
N ASP A 396 -16.14 11.56 -3.94
CA ASP A 396 -16.76 12.69 -3.26
C ASP A 396 -17.97 12.28 -2.39
N LEU A 397 -18.50 13.23 -1.61
CA LEU A 397 -19.69 13.03 -0.79
C LEU A 397 -20.95 12.71 -1.63
N GLY A 398 -21.03 13.28 -2.84
CA GLY A 398 -22.13 13.01 -3.78
C GLY A 398 -22.01 11.66 -4.49
N ARG A 399 -20.90 10.93 -4.30
CA ARG A 399 -20.60 9.64 -4.94
C ARG A 399 -20.62 9.70 -6.48
N ARG A 400 -20.36 10.85 -7.08
CA ARG A 400 -20.37 11.06 -8.55
C ARG A 400 -19.02 11.43 -9.11
N THR A 401 -18.05 11.69 -8.26
CA THR A 401 -16.70 12.06 -8.66
C THR A 401 -15.70 11.12 -8.03
N LEU A 402 -14.85 10.51 -8.85
CA LEU A 402 -13.68 9.76 -8.41
C LEU A 402 -12.45 10.63 -8.54
N SER A 403 -11.70 10.80 -7.44
CA SER A 403 -10.42 11.51 -7.42
C SER A 403 -9.27 10.54 -7.21
N VAL A 404 -8.23 10.65 -8.04
CA VAL A 404 -6.96 9.93 -7.90
C VAL A 404 -5.96 10.86 -7.24
N ILE A 405 -5.48 10.48 -6.06
CA ILE A 405 -4.62 11.30 -5.21
C ILE A 405 -3.28 10.57 -5.00
N SER A 406 -2.18 11.30 -5.02
CA SER A 406 -0.85 10.77 -4.69
C SER A 406 -0.74 10.46 -3.19
N TYR A 407 -0.37 9.22 -2.85
CA TYR A 407 -0.14 8.82 -1.47
C TYR A 407 0.96 9.66 -0.81
N ARG A 408 2.10 9.84 -1.49
CA ARG A 408 3.26 10.55 -0.94
C ARG A 408 3.04 12.05 -0.79
N MET A 409 2.35 12.67 -1.76
CA MET A 409 2.15 14.13 -1.75
C MET A 409 1.04 14.57 -0.81
N SER A 410 0.09 13.68 -0.49
CA SER A 410 -0.96 13.94 0.52
C SER A 410 -0.49 13.66 1.95
N GLN A 411 0.65 12.98 2.13
CA GLN A 411 1.14 12.58 3.45
C GLN A 411 1.65 13.80 4.25
N CYS A 412 1.09 13.99 5.44
CA CYS A 412 1.54 14.99 6.40
C CYS A 412 2.79 14.51 7.13
N ARG A 413 3.67 15.44 7.52
CA ARG A 413 4.88 15.10 8.30
C ARG A 413 4.52 15.07 9.79
N MET A 414 4.96 14.05 10.50
CA MET A 414 4.83 13.95 11.95
C MET A 414 6.18 14.33 12.57
N ASP A 415 6.20 15.34 13.45
CA ASP A 415 7.39 15.60 14.27
C ASP A 415 7.52 14.56 15.40
N GLY A 416 8.71 14.45 15.99
CA GLY A 416 8.98 13.60 17.17
C GLY A 416 8.05 13.87 18.35
N ASP A 417 7.46 15.08 18.41
CA ASP A 417 6.47 15.50 19.40
C ASP A 417 5.00 15.25 19.00
N LYS A 418 4.76 14.43 17.96
CA LYS A 418 3.42 14.06 17.43
C LYS A 418 2.57 15.25 16.95
N GLN A 419 3.18 16.38 16.65
CA GLN A 419 2.51 17.50 15.99
C GLN A 419 2.54 17.27 14.46
N ILE A 420 1.40 17.52 13.81
CA ILE A 420 1.26 17.42 12.36
C ILE A 420 1.90 18.67 11.74
N LEU A 421 3.10 18.51 11.21
CA LEU A 421 3.77 19.52 10.38
C LEU A 421 3.15 19.52 8.98
N ASN A 422 2.95 20.71 8.42
CA ASN A 422 2.27 20.95 7.14
C ASN A 422 0.83 20.45 7.17
N SER A 423 0.01 21.07 8.03
CA SER A 423 -1.41 20.81 7.99
C SER A 423 -1.98 21.12 6.62
N ASP A 424 -1.53 22.16 5.90
CA ASP A 424 -2.26 22.69 4.74
C ASP A 424 -2.38 21.70 3.57
N ILE A 425 -3.49 21.81 2.84
CA ILE A 425 -3.79 20.95 1.69
C ILE A 425 -2.72 21.18 0.62
N ASN A 426 -2.08 20.11 0.17
CA ASN A 426 -1.19 20.15 -0.97
C ASN A 426 -2.02 20.02 -2.27
N PRO A 427 -2.19 21.08 -3.09
CA PRO A 427 -2.99 21.00 -4.31
C PRO A 427 -2.40 20.02 -5.32
N ASP A 428 -1.08 19.86 -5.34
CA ASP A 428 -0.38 18.93 -6.23
C ASP A 428 -0.61 17.46 -5.86
N SER A 429 -1.25 17.18 -4.72
CA SER A 429 -1.62 15.80 -4.35
C SER A 429 -2.74 15.23 -5.23
N LEU A 430 -3.59 16.08 -5.80
CA LEU A 430 -4.67 15.67 -6.70
C LEU A 430 -4.12 15.46 -8.12
N LEU A 431 -4.22 14.23 -8.62
CA LEU A 431 -3.64 13.87 -9.92
C LEU A 431 -4.65 13.94 -11.05
N GLN A 432 -5.86 13.45 -10.82
CA GLN A 432 -6.93 13.43 -11.81
C GLN A 432 -8.29 13.23 -11.14
N GLN A 433 -9.34 13.73 -11.77
CA GLN A 433 -10.72 13.49 -11.37
C GLN A 433 -11.53 12.95 -12.55
N PHE A 434 -12.49 12.08 -12.24
CA PHE A 434 -13.45 11.54 -13.17
C PHE A 434 -14.86 11.81 -12.64
N HIS A 435 -15.74 12.25 -13.52
CA HIS A 435 -17.13 12.57 -13.19
C HIS A 435 -18.04 11.55 -13.86
N PHE A 436 -19.00 11.04 -13.09
CA PHE A 436 -20.04 10.11 -13.54
C PHE A 436 -21.35 10.89 -13.75
N GLU A 437 -21.89 10.79 -14.95
CA GLU A 437 -23.10 11.52 -15.36
C GLU A 437 -24.36 10.62 -15.25
N ASP A 438 -25.53 11.15 -15.62
CA ASP A 438 -26.80 10.41 -15.72
C ASP A 438 -27.30 9.74 -14.43
N GLY A 439 -26.92 10.23 -13.25
CA GLY A 439 -27.30 9.60 -11.97
C GLY A 439 -26.60 8.27 -11.71
N GLU A 440 -25.45 8.06 -12.35
CA GLU A 440 -24.53 7.00 -12.00
C GLU A 440 -23.77 7.36 -10.71
N GLU A 441 -23.82 6.48 -9.72
CA GLU A 441 -23.29 6.73 -8.37
C GLU A 441 -22.34 5.59 -7.95
N ILE A 442 -21.18 5.96 -7.43
CA ILE A 442 -20.15 5.08 -6.90
C ILE A 442 -20.67 4.42 -5.62
N GLN A 443 -20.67 3.10 -5.59
CA GLN A 443 -21.10 2.29 -4.44
C GLN A 443 -19.93 1.71 -3.66
N ALA A 444 -18.85 1.33 -4.35
CA ALA A 444 -17.67 0.73 -3.74
C ALA A 444 -16.40 0.99 -4.55
N LEU A 445 -15.26 1.00 -3.86
CA LEU A 445 -13.93 1.07 -4.43
C LEU A 445 -13.12 -0.12 -3.91
N TYR A 446 -12.50 -0.89 -4.82
CA TYR A 446 -11.66 -2.03 -4.45
C TYR A 446 -10.26 -1.90 -5.05
N ARG A 447 -9.25 -2.30 -4.28
CA ARG A 447 -7.87 -2.37 -4.74
C ARG A 447 -7.68 -3.62 -5.60
N LEU A 448 -7.13 -3.44 -6.78
CA LEU A 448 -6.71 -4.51 -7.67
C LEU A 448 -5.19 -4.65 -7.58
N SER A 449 -4.72 -5.79 -7.07
CA SER A 449 -3.30 -6.15 -7.16
C SER A 449 -2.88 -6.30 -8.62
N PRO A 450 -1.69 -5.82 -9.00
CA PRO A 450 -1.19 -5.96 -10.35
C PRO A 450 -0.79 -7.41 -10.67
N ASN A 451 -0.98 -7.82 -11.92
CA ASN A 451 -0.48 -9.10 -12.42
C ASN A 451 1.05 -9.03 -12.58
N LEU A 452 1.78 -9.71 -11.70
CA LEU A 452 3.25 -9.72 -11.70
C LEU A 452 3.81 -10.46 -12.93
N LYS A 453 3.14 -11.49 -13.46
CA LYS A 453 3.62 -12.25 -14.63
C LYS A 453 3.58 -11.42 -15.91
N ASP A 454 2.47 -10.70 -16.15
CA ASP A 454 2.37 -9.73 -17.26
C ASP A 454 3.46 -8.66 -17.22
N HIS A 455 3.91 -8.30 -16.01
CA HIS A 455 4.97 -7.32 -15.85
C HIS A 455 6.33 -7.88 -16.30
N PHE A 456 6.67 -9.11 -15.89
CA PHE A 456 7.91 -9.77 -16.27
C PHE A 456 7.93 -10.15 -17.76
N ASP A 457 6.83 -10.66 -18.32
CA ASP A 457 6.74 -11.02 -19.75
C ASP A 457 6.93 -9.78 -20.65
N LYS A 458 6.36 -8.63 -20.27
CA LYS A 458 6.59 -7.36 -20.98
C LYS A 458 8.04 -6.87 -20.89
N ILE A 459 8.74 -7.15 -19.80
CA ILE A 459 10.16 -6.81 -19.64
C ILE A 459 11.01 -7.70 -20.57
N GLU A 460 10.71 -9.00 -20.65
CA GLU A 460 11.42 -9.94 -21.53
C GLU A 460 11.21 -9.64 -23.02
N ASP A 461 10.00 -9.29 -23.44
CA ASP A 461 9.69 -9.00 -24.84
C ASP A 461 10.37 -7.70 -25.34
N VAL A 462 10.55 -6.71 -24.46
CA VAL A 462 11.36 -5.50 -24.73
C VAL A 462 12.86 -5.83 -24.81
N GLY A 463 13.32 -6.81 -24.03
CA GLY A 463 14.70 -7.32 -24.07
C GLY A 463 15.03 -8.01 -25.40
N HIS A 464 14.07 -8.73 -26.00
CA HIS A 464 14.28 -9.45 -27.25
C HIS A 464 14.34 -8.57 -28.50
N ARG A 465 13.72 -7.38 -28.48
CA ARG A 465 13.78 -6.42 -29.62
C ARG A 465 15.06 -5.58 -29.67
N LYS A 466 15.96 -5.67 -28.67
CA LYS A 466 17.24 -4.94 -28.61
C LYS A 466 18.47 -5.84 -28.79
N LYS A 467 18.41 -6.88 -29.63
CA LYS A 467 19.64 -7.59 -30.08
C LYS A 467 20.38 -6.76 -31.13
N GLY A 468 21.13 -5.76 -30.68
CA GLY A 468 21.96 -4.93 -31.57
C GLY A 468 22.86 -3.88 -30.92
N SER A 469 22.95 -3.78 -29.59
CA SER A 469 23.89 -2.85 -28.95
C SER A 469 24.55 -3.49 -27.73
N HIS A 470 25.87 -3.30 -27.61
CA HIS A 470 26.74 -3.92 -26.62
C HIS A 470 26.24 -3.67 -25.19
N ARG A 471 25.96 -4.75 -24.45
CA ARG A 471 25.58 -4.72 -23.04
C ARG A 471 26.75 -4.25 -22.18
N SER A 472 26.67 -3.04 -21.64
CA SER A 472 27.33 -2.70 -20.37
C SER A 472 26.62 -3.47 -19.25
N LYS A 473 27.32 -4.43 -18.63
CA LYS A 473 26.90 -5.06 -17.38
C LYS A 473 27.21 -4.07 -16.24
N GLY A 474 26.19 -3.38 -15.74
CA GLY A 474 26.37 -2.55 -14.55
C GLY A 474 25.26 -1.53 -14.31
N SER A 475 24.05 -1.98 -14.02
CA SER A 475 23.10 -1.24 -13.17
C SER A 475 21.95 -2.17 -12.82
N SER A 476 21.89 -2.63 -11.57
CA SER A 476 20.66 -3.17 -11.00
C SER A 476 19.66 -2.01 -10.90
N ALA A 477 18.99 -1.69 -12.01
CA ALA A 477 17.83 -0.81 -11.95
C ALA A 477 16.84 -1.50 -11.03
N ALA A 478 16.58 -0.91 -9.86
CA ALA A 478 15.51 -1.35 -8.98
C ALA A 478 14.21 -1.29 -9.81
N GLU A 479 13.80 -2.44 -10.36
CA GLU A 479 12.57 -2.57 -11.12
C GLU A 479 11.42 -2.27 -10.17
N GLN A 480 10.68 -1.20 -10.46
CA GLN A 480 9.54 -0.82 -9.63
C GLN A 480 8.45 -1.87 -9.78
N SER A 481 7.85 -2.24 -8.66
CA SER A 481 6.63 -3.06 -8.69
C SER A 481 5.56 -2.35 -9.53
N PRO A 482 4.77 -3.09 -10.32
CA PRO A 482 3.68 -2.52 -11.07
C PRO A 482 2.70 -1.79 -10.14
N LEU A 483 2.11 -0.70 -10.61
CA LEU A 483 1.15 0.07 -9.82
C LEU A 483 -0.13 -0.73 -9.62
N ASP A 484 -0.64 -0.69 -8.39
CA ASP A 484 -1.99 -1.15 -8.09
C ASP A 484 -3.03 -0.36 -8.87
N GLN A 485 -4.08 -1.07 -9.26
CA GLN A 485 -5.23 -0.50 -9.95
C GLN A 485 -6.41 -0.42 -8.99
N CYS A 486 -7.48 0.27 -9.40
CA CYS A 486 -8.71 0.36 -8.62
C CYS A 486 -9.90 -0.08 -9.46
N ALA A 487 -10.72 -0.97 -8.90
CA ALA A 487 -12.06 -1.25 -9.42
C ALA A 487 -13.05 -0.27 -8.78
N VAL A 488 -13.86 0.36 -9.63
CA VAL A 488 -14.89 1.33 -9.24
C VAL A 488 -16.22 0.70 -9.58
N ILE A 489 -17.00 0.41 -8.54
CA ILE A 489 -18.34 -0.16 -8.69
C ILE A 489 -19.33 0.98 -8.59
N THR A 490 -20.15 1.16 -9.62
CA THR A 490 -21.28 2.08 -9.61
C THR A 490 -22.59 1.32 -9.58
N ASN A 491 -23.71 2.02 -9.42
CA ASN A 491 -25.03 1.43 -9.61
C ASN A 491 -25.30 0.94 -11.05
N LYS A 492 -24.48 1.28 -12.06
CA LYS A 492 -24.73 0.94 -13.48
C LYS A 492 -23.61 0.15 -14.16
N ALA A 493 -22.41 0.18 -13.63
CA ALA A 493 -21.25 -0.38 -14.30
C ALA A 493 -20.10 -0.67 -13.34
N VAL A 494 -19.14 -1.43 -13.87
CA VAL A 494 -17.85 -1.69 -13.23
C VAL A 494 -16.78 -1.05 -14.10
N TYR A 495 -15.98 -0.18 -13.49
CA TYR A 495 -14.83 0.44 -14.14
C TYR A 495 -13.54 0.00 -13.48
N LYS A 496 -12.47 0.15 -14.24
CA LYS A 496 -11.10 -0.07 -13.80
C LYS A 496 -10.29 1.18 -14.08
N VAL A 497 -9.63 1.73 -13.07
CA VAL A 497 -8.69 2.83 -13.24
C VAL A 497 -7.38 2.26 -13.78
N VAL A 498 -7.00 2.68 -14.97
CA VAL A 498 -5.79 2.21 -15.66
C VAL A 498 -4.90 3.40 -15.98
N MET A 499 -3.60 3.28 -15.70
CA MET A 499 -2.64 4.29 -16.11
C MET A 499 -2.36 4.15 -17.61
N ARG A 500 -2.44 5.27 -18.36
CA ARG A 500 -2.34 5.25 -19.83
C ARG A 500 -0.96 4.81 -20.34
N LYS A 501 0.09 5.18 -19.60
CA LYS A 501 1.50 4.83 -19.86
C LYS A 501 2.16 4.50 -18.54
N SER A 502 3.27 3.75 -18.57
CA SER A 502 3.99 3.46 -17.34
C SER A 502 4.53 4.75 -16.69
N PRO A 503 4.66 4.83 -15.35
CA PRO A 503 5.23 6.01 -14.68
C PRO A 503 6.58 6.44 -15.24
N ARG A 504 7.45 5.46 -15.52
CA ARG A 504 8.76 5.70 -16.13
C ARG A 504 8.66 6.38 -17.48
N GLU A 505 7.76 5.92 -18.37
CA GLU A 505 7.57 6.52 -19.69
C GLU A 505 7.06 7.96 -19.61
N VAL A 506 6.09 8.23 -18.72
CA VAL A 506 5.54 9.58 -18.55
C VAL A 506 6.62 10.53 -18.05
N VAL A 507 7.36 10.12 -17.01
CA VAL A 507 8.46 10.93 -16.48
C VAL A 507 9.54 11.14 -17.53
N PHE A 508 9.94 10.10 -18.25
CA PHE A 508 10.97 10.19 -19.28
C PHE A 508 10.57 11.18 -20.40
N ALA A 509 9.29 11.17 -20.81
CA ALA A 509 8.77 12.15 -21.77
C ALA A 509 8.79 13.59 -21.23
N CYS A 510 8.59 13.78 -19.92
CA CYS A 510 8.74 15.08 -19.28
C CYS A 510 10.21 15.51 -19.22
N VAL A 511 11.13 14.62 -18.85
CA VAL A 511 12.58 14.90 -18.80
C VAL A 511 13.14 15.32 -20.17
N MET A 512 12.65 14.70 -21.25
CA MET A 512 13.05 15.06 -22.61
C MET A 512 12.62 16.47 -23.04
N ASN A 513 11.70 17.10 -22.31
CA ASN A 513 11.25 18.46 -22.57
C ASN A 513 11.79 19.42 -21.47
N PRO A 514 12.66 20.38 -21.80
CA PRO A 514 13.29 21.24 -20.79
C PRO A 514 12.27 22.06 -19.99
N ASN A 515 11.14 22.42 -20.60
CA ASN A 515 10.06 23.17 -19.93
C ASN A 515 9.25 22.32 -18.93
N LYS A 516 9.49 21.00 -18.85
CA LYS A 516 8.71 20.06 -18.03
C LYS A 516 9.56 19.34 -16.97
N ILE A 517 10.76 19.84 -16.67
CA ILE A 517 11.66 19.23 -15.69
C ILE A 517 11.07 19.26 -14.28
N GLU A 518 10.47 20.38 -13.86
CA GLU A 518 9.80 20.49 -12.55
C GLU A 518 8.64 19.49 -12.42
N ARG A 519 7.92 19.23 -13.52
CA ARG A 519 6.88 18.21 -13.56
C ARG A 519 7.48 16.81 -13.46
N ALA A 520 8.61 16.54 -14.11
CA ALA A 520 9.31 15.27 -14.01
C ALA A 520 9.78 15.01 -12.56
N GLU A 521 10.33 16.02 -11.89
CA GLU A 521 10.72 15.96 -10.47
C GLU A 521 9.55 15.58 -9.57
N ARG A 522 8.40 16.25 -9.74
CA ARG A 522 7.17 15.96 -8.97
C ARG A 522 6.67 14.53 -9.20
N LEU A 523 6.54 14.12 -10.46
CA LEU A 523 6.11 12.75 -10.82
C LEU A 523 7.09 11.69 -10.30
N CYS A 524 8.40 11.96 -10.34
CA CYS A 524 9.41 11.09 -9.73
C CYS A 524 9.16 10.90 -8.24
N HIS A 525 8.93 11.99 -7.52
CA HIS A 525 8.65 11.92 -6.09
C HIS A 525 7.38 11.13 -5.78
N MET A 526 6.31 11.36 -6.54
CA MET A 526 5.02 10.68 -6.40
C MET A 526 5.11 9.16 -6.55
N PHE A 527 5.74 8.71 -7.64
CA PHE A 527 5.88 7.29 -7.97
C PHE A 527 7.14 6.65 -7.38
N GLY A 528 7.95 7.40 -6.62
CA GLY A 528 9.20 6.92 -6.03
C GLY A 528 10.24 6.47 -7.06
N LEU A 529 10.32 7.18 -8.19
CA LEU A 529 11.30 6.95 -9.23
C LEU A 529 12.61 7.68 -8.93
N ASP A 530 13.72 7.10 -9.38
CA ASP A 530 15.02 7.74 -9.34
C ASP A 530 15.17 8.71 -10.51
N LEU A 531 15.01 10.01 -10.22
CA LEU A 531 15.17 11.07 -11.20
C LEU A 531 16.59 11.12 -11.78
N GLN A 532 17.61 10.85 -10.96
CA GLN A 532 19.00 10.92 -11.40
C GLN A 532 19.26 9.88 -12.51
N GLN A 533 18.82 8.64 -12.31
CA GLN A 533 18.94 7.59 -13.32
C GLN A 533 18.18 7.92 -14.61
N LEU A 534 16.97 8.51 -14.50
CA LEU A 534 16.17 8.89 -15.66
C LEU A 534 16.80 10.04 -16.45
N LEU A 535 17.38 11.03 -15.77
CA LEU A 535 18.13 12.13 -16.40
C LEU A 535 19.38 11.62 -17.12
N GLU A 536 20.14 10.70 -16.51
CA GLU A 536 21.30 10.08 -17.15
C GLU A 536 20.89 9.29 -18.41
N THR A 537 19.83 8.49 -18.31
CA THR A 537 19.29 7.73 -19.45
C THR A 537 18.80 8.65 -20.58
N ALA A 538 18.19 9.79 -20.24
CA ALA A 538 17.76 10.78 -21.22
C ALA A 538 18.95 11.49 -21.88
N ALA A 539 20.01 11.79 -21.12
CA ALA A 539 21.23 12.38 -21.62
C ALA A 539 21.95 11.46 -22.62
N GLU A 540 22.06 10.16 -22.30
CA GLU A 540 22.62 9.14 -23.20
C GLU A 540 21.84 9.09 -24.52
N ARG A 541 20.51 9.10 -24.46
CA ARG A 541 19.67 9.08 -25.66
C ARG A 541 19.81 10.34 -26.51
N GLN A 542 20.07 11.49 -25.89
CA GLN A 542 20.35 12.73 -26.61
C GLN A 542 21.76 12.74 -27.24
N LEU A 543 22.75 12.10 -26.60
CA LEU A 543 24.06 11.87 -27.21
C LEU A 543 23.94 11.00 -28.46
N GLU A 544 23.22 9.88 -28.38
CA GLU A 544 22.96 9.00 -29.53
C GLU A 544 22.25 9.73 -30.68
N ALA A 545 21.40 10.71 -30.35
CA ALA A 545 20.67 11.51 -31.34
C ALA A 545 21.49 12.67 -31.95
N GLY A 546 22.71 12.94 -31.48
CA GLY A 546 23.52 14.06 -32.00
C GLY A 546 23.41 15.37 -31.20
N HIS A 547 22.53 15.45 -30.19
CA HIS A 547 22.21 16.69 -29.47
C HIS A 547 23.10 16.89 -28.23
N LEU A 548 24.37 17.25 -28.46
CA LEU A 548 25.37 17.36 -27.39
C LEU A 548 25.02 18.38 -26.29
N GLU A 549 24.58 19.58 -26.65
CA GLU A 549 24.29 20.63 -25.66
C GLU A 549 23.16 20.24 -24.71
N SER A 550 22.11 19.61 -25.26
CA SER A 550 21.00 19.07 -24.48
C SER A 550 21.46 17.95 -23.55
N ALA A 551 22.29 17.02 -24.04
CA ALA A 551 22.84 15.94 -23.22
C ALA A 551 23.70 16.46 -22.06
N LEU A 552 24.58 17.45 -22.32
CA LEU A 552 25.41 18.06 -21.28
C LEU A 552 24.57 18.79 -20.23
N ALA A 553 23.49 19.45 -20.63
CA ALA A 553 22.55 20.06 -19.69
C ALA A 553 21.89 19.02 -18.78
N LEU A 554 21.44 17.89 -19.36
CA LEU A 554 20.84 16.79 -18.62
C LEU A 554 21.84 16.10 -17.66
N TYR A 555 23.09 15.86 -18.06
CA TYR A 555 24.12 15.33 -17.15
C TYR A 555 24.42 16.26 -15.97
N LYS A 556 24.44 17.57 -16.21
CA LYS A 556 24.60 18.58 -15.16
C LYS A 556 23.42 18.54 -14.18
N LEU A 557 22.19 18.49 -14.69
CA LEU A 557 20.98 18.36 -13.87
C LEU A 557 20.97 17.05 -13.05
N ALA A 558 21.43 15.95 -13.65
CA ALA A 558 21.57 14.66 -12.98
C ALA A 558 22.65 14.65 -11.88
N ARG A 559 23.48 15.71 -11.78
CA ARG A 559 24.69 15.74 -10.92
C ARG A 559 25.61 14.54 -11.20
N CYS A 560 25.68 14.14 -12.48
CA CYS A 560 26.49 13.02 -12.90
C CYS A 560 27.98 13.34 -12.70
N ARG A 561 28.79 12.34 -12.32
CA ARG A 561 30.24 12.55 -12.20
C ARG A 561 30.82 12.90 -13.57
N PRO A 562 31.69 13.92 -13.68
CA PRO A 562 32.22 14.34 -14.97
C PRO A 562 32.89 13.21 -15.76
N VAL A 563 33.65 12.34 -15.08
CA VAL A 563 34.29 11.15 -15.67
C VAL A 563 33.28 10.25 -16.39
N LYS A 564 32.11 10.01 -15.79
CA LYS A 564 31.06 9.17 -16.38
C LYS A 564 30.51 9.82 -17.66
N SER A 565 30.22 11.11 -17.64
CA SER A 565 29.75 11.84 -18.83
C SER A 565 30.78 11.84 -19.98
N VAL A 566 32.08 11.92 -19.66
CA VAL A 566 33.18 11.82 -20.62
C VAL A 566 33.22 10.44 -21.28
N LEU A 567 33.09 9.37 -20.50
CA LEU A 567 33.07 8.01 -21.04
C LEU A 567 31.88 7.79 -22.00
N HIS A 568 30.70 8.32 -21.66
CA HIS A 568 29.54 8.24 -22.56
C HIS A 568 29.75 9.07 -23.84
N MET A 569 30.33 10.27 -23.76
CA MET A 569 30.69 11.06 -24.95
C MET A 569 31.72 10.35 -25.83
N ALA A 570 32.71 9.67 -25.23
CA ALA A 570 33.69 8.88 -25.95
C ALA A 570 33.02 7.72 -26.70
N SER A 571 32.09 7.04 -26.04
CA SER A 571 31.33 5.94 -26.65
C SER A 571 30.43 6.40 -27.81
N ALA A 572 29.93 7.64 -27.77
CA ALA A 572 29.12 8.25 -28.82
C ALA A 572 29.95 8.88 -29.95
N GLY A 573 31.28 8.96 -29.82
CA GLY A 573 32.19 9.42 -30.88
C GLY A 573 32.34 10.94 -31.04
N PHE A 574 32.00 11.75 -30.03
CA PHE A 574 32.14 13.22 -30.09
C PHE A 574 33.57 13.70 -29.77
N THR A 575 34.54 13.38 -30.63
CA THR A 575 35.97 13.54 -30.33
C THR A 575 36.42 14.99 -30.11
N HIS A 576 35.85 15.98 -30.82
CA HIS A 576 36.19 17.41 -30.62
C HIS A 576 35.84 17.93 -29.22
N HIS A 577 34.61 17.69 -28.78
CA HIS A 577 34.13 18.17 -27.49
C HIS A 577 34.64 17.32 -26.31
N LEU A 578 34.86 16.03 -26.54
CA LEU A 578 35.51 15.13 -25.58
C LEU A 578 36.85 15.70 -25.13
N LEU A 579 37.67 16.12 -26.09
CA LEU A 579 38.99 16.66 -25.86
C LEU A 579 38.96 17.92 -24.98
N THR A 580 38.06 18.86 -25.28
CA THR A 580 37.90 20.10 -24.48
C THR A 580 37.47 19.80 -23.05
N MET A 581 36.54 18.84 -22.88
CA MET A 581 36.07 18.44 -21.55
C MET A 581 37.14 17.69 -20.76
N THR A 582 37.88 16.76 -21.36
CA THR A 582 38.93 16.00 -20.67
C THR A 582 40.09 16.87 -20.25
N THR A 583 40.58 17.76 -21.13
CA THR A 583 41.68 18.69 -20.78
C THR A 583 41.26 19.68 -19.71
N GLY A 584 40.02 20.19 -19.76
CA GLY A 584 39.48 21.07 -18.72
C GLY A 584 39.36 20.37 -17.36
N LEU A 585 38.91 19.11 -17.32
CA LEU A 585 38.79 18.34 -16.07
C LEU A 585 40.15 18.04 -15.45
N LEU A 586 41.15 17.70 -16.27
CA LEU A 586 42.53 17.45 -15.82
C LEU A 586 43.20 18.70 -15.22
N GLN A 587 42.77 19.91 -15.61
CA GLN A 587 43.32 21.18 -15.11
C GLN A 587 42.56 21.75 -13.89
N THR A 588 41.28 21.45 -13.73
CA THR A 588 40.39 22.17 -12.79
C THR A 588 39.91 21.35 -11.61
N THR A 589 39.95 20.02 -11.69
CA THR A 589 39.30 19.13 -10.71
C THR A 589 40.32 18.26 -9.99
N GLN A 590 40.20 18.10 -8.66
CA GLN A 590 40.98 17.12 -7.90
C GLN A 590 40.47 15.70 -8.23
N LEU A 591 41.14 15.03 -9.15
CA LEU A 591 40.83 13.66 -9.61
C LEU A 591 41.70 12.64 -8.88
N SER A 592 41.21 11.41 -8.73
CA SER A 592 42.05 10.32 -8.22
C SER A 592 43.16 9.96 -9.21
N GLN A 593 44.24 9.35 -8.73
CA GLN A 593 45.38 8.98 -9.57
C GLN A 593 44.98 8.05 -10.73
N THR A 594 44.03 7.15 -10.51
CA THR A 594 43.47 6.26 -11.53
C THR A 594 42.57 6.99 -12.53
N GLU A 595 41.71 7.91 -12.09
CA GLU A 595 40.86 8.72 -12.99
C GLU A 595 41.70 9.65 -13.87
N SER A 596 42.73 10.29 -13.31
CA SER A 596 43.68 11.13 -14.06
C SER A 596 44.40 10.32 -15.14
N LEU A 597 44.85 9.10 -14.81
CA LEU A 597 45.48 8.19 -15.77
C LEU A 597 44.53 7.82 -16.92
N HIS A 598 43.31 7.39 -16.60
CA HIS A 598 42.34 7.00 -17.62
C HIS A 598 41.92 8.17 -18.52
N LEU A 599 41.70 9.35 -17.95
CA LEU A 599 41.34 10.55 -18.73
C LEU A 599 42.50 11.06 -19.58
N ALA A 600 43.74 10.97 -19.09
CA ALA A 600 44.92 11.35 -19.85
C ALA A 600 45.17 10.39 -21.02
N ASN A 601 45.03 9.07 -20.80
CA ASN A 601 45.09 8.06 -21.86
C ASN A 601 43.99 8.26 -22.92
N LEU A 602 42.76 8.55 -22.47
CA LEU A 602 41.65 8.87 -23.36
C LEU A 602 41.94 10.13 -24.19
N SER A 603 42.57 11.15 -23.59
CA SER A 603 42.96 12.37 -24.29
C SER A 603 44.01 12.09 -25.37
N VAL A 604 45.01 11.24 -25.10
CA VAL A 604 46.01 10.80 -26.10
C VAL A 604 45.35 10.08 -27.28
N LEU A 605 44.42 9.15 -27.01
CA LEU A 605 43.64 8.46 -28.05
C LEU A 605 42.83 9.46 -28.89
N THR A 606 42.20 10.44 -28.24
CA THR A 606 41.35 11.44 -28.89
C THR A 606 42.16 12.44 -29.74
N PHE A 607 43.31 12.90 -29.24
CA PHE A 607 44.24 13.74 -30.00
C PHE A 607 44.79 13.02 -31.24
N THR A 608 45.17 11.75 -31.07
CA THR A 608 45.65 10.91 -32.17
C THR A 608 44.58 10.76 -33.24
N GLU A 609 43.35 10.44 -32.84
CA GLU A 609 42.21 10.31 -33.74
C GLU A 609 41.89 11.61 -34.51
N GLN A 610 41.85 12.75 -33.82
CA GLN A 610 41.63 14.05 -34.47
C GLN A 610 42.74 14.40 -35.46
N SER A 611 43.99 14.10 -35.10
CA SER A 611 45.16 14.33 -35.96
C SER A 611 45.09 13.53 -37.26
N LEU A 612 44.46 12.35 -37.24
CA LEU A 612 44.23 11.53 -38.42
C LEU A 612 43.05 12.02 -39.29
N ARG A 613 42.07 12.72 -38.72
CA ARG A 613 40.87 13.19 -39.43
C ARG A 613 41.00 14.59 -40.04
N VAL A 614 41.86 15.45 -39.50
CA VAL A 614 41.90 16.88 -39.86
C VAL A 614 42.81 17.16 -41.06
N LYS A 615 42.30 17.93 -42.04
CA LYS A 615 43.06 18.33 -43.25
C LYS A 615 44.22 19.31 -42.99
N HIS A 616 44.19 20.02 -41.86
CA HIS A 616 45.23 20.97 -41.43
C HIS A 616 45.84 20.52 -40.10
N ALA A 617 46.88 19.70 -40.16
CA ALA A 617 47.49 19.04 -39.01
C ALA A 617 47.99 20.03 -37.93
N ASP A 618 48.51 21.21 -38.31
CA ASP A 618 49.16 22.15 -37.39
C ASP A 618 48.27 22.67 -36.25
N LYS A 619 46.95 22.77 -36.50
CA LYS A 619 45.97 23.25 -35.51
C LYS A 619 45.72 22.28 -34.37
N VAL A 620 45.91 20.97 -34.60
CA VAL A 620 45.72 19.91 -33.59
C VAL A 620 47.07 19.46 -33.02
N MET A 621 48.12 19.47 -33.84
CA MET A 621 49.45 18.99 -33.46
C MET A 621 50.12 19.86 -32.40
N THR A 622 49.90 21.19 -32.45
CA THR A 622 50.46 22.11 -31.46
C THR A 622 49.84 21.93 -30.06
N PRO A 623 48.49 21.91 -29.92
CA PRO A 623 47.85 21.52 -28.65
C PRO A 623 48.23 20.12 -28.16
N PHE A 624 48.39 19.14 -29.06
CA PHE A 624 48.75 17.79 -28.68
C PHE A 624 50.15 17.72 -28.05
N ARG A 625 51.15 18.38 -28.67
CA ARG A 625 52.50 18.48 -28.11
C ARG A 625 52.53 19.21 -26.76
N ASN A 626 51.76 20.29 -26.61
CA ASN A 626 51.63 21.00 -25.35
C ASN A 626 51.01 20.12 -24.26
N PHE A 627 49.96 19.36 -24.59
CA PHE A 627 49.36 18.41 -23.66
C PHE A 627 50.35 17.34 -23.19
N LEU A 628 51.12 16.74 -24.11
CA LEU A 628 52.12 15.71 -23.77
C LEU A 628 53.25 16.25 -22.88
N ARG A 629 53.59 17.54 -23.04
CA ARG A 629 54.57 18.25 -22.18
C ARG A 629 54.03 18.49 -20.79
N GLU A 630 52.83 19.05 -20.70
CA GLU A 630 52.27 19.55 -19.43
C GLU A 630 51.67 18.44 -18.58
N ASN A 631 51.06 17.42 -19.20
CA ASN A 631 50.40 16.34 -18.48
C ASN A 631 51.36 15.17 -18.19
N HIS A 632 51.42 14.70 -16.96
CA HIS A 632 52.30 13.59 -16.54
C HIS A 632 51.53 12.35 -16.08
N HIS A 633 50.21 12.33 -16.33
CA HIS A 633 49.34 11.29 -15.82
C HIS A 633 49.06 10.18 -16.85
N TYR A 634 49.40 10.33 -18.13
CA TYR A 634 49.18 9.29 -19.14
C TYR A 634 50.22 8.16 -19.07
N ASP A 635 49.84 6.99 -19.57
CA ASP A 635 50.74 5.86 -19.79
C ASP A 635 51.59 6.11 -21.05
N GLU A 636 52.87 6.34 -20.81
CA GLU A 636 53.89 6.63 -21.81
C GLU A 636 54.07 5.51 -22.84
N VAL A 637 53.95 4.25 -22.44
CA VAL A 637 54.08 3.08 -23.32
C VAL A 637 52.85 2.97 -24.22
N LEU A 638 51.66 3.18 -23.66
CA LEU A 638 50.42 3.24 -24.44
C LEU A 638 50.47 4.38 -25.45
N ALA A 639 50.91 5.57 -25.03
CA ALA A 639 50.99 6.75 -25.89
C ALA A 639 51.94 6.52 -27.07
N ALA A 640 53.16 6.01 -26.82
CA ALA A 640 54.12 5.69 -27.87
C ALA A 640 53.59 4.61 -28.83
N SER A 641 52.95 3.57 -28.31
CA SER A 641 52.36 2.49 -29.12
C SER A 641 51.24 3.01 -30.04
N VAL A 642 50.29 3.77 -29.49
CA VAL A 642 49.14 4.31 -30.23
C VAL A 642 49.59 5.32 -31.30
N VAL A 643 50.47 6.25 -30.95
CA VAL A 643 50.99 7.27 -31.88
C VAL A 643 51.85 6.63 -32.98
N GLY A 644 52.68 5.65 -32.62
CA GLY A 644 53.51 4.91 -33.57
C GLY A 644 52.69 4.07 -34.55
N GLN A 645 51.69 3.32 -34.06
CA GLN A 645 50.77 2.55 -34.90
C GLN A 645 49.93 3.45 -35.82
N SER A 646 49.68 4.70 -35.41
CA SER A 646 48.94 5.69 -36.20
C SER A 646 49.80 6.44 -37.22
N GLY A 647 51.12 6.20 -37.26
CA GLY A 647 52.02 6.83 -38.24
C GLY A 647 52.34 8.31 -37.98
N LEU A 648 52.10 8.81 -36.77
CA LEU A 648 52.36 10.21 -36.40
C LEU A 648 53.83 10.40 -35.94
N CYS A 649 54.78 10.24 -36.88
CA CYS A 649 56.23 10.23 -36.58
C CYS A 649 56.71 11.48 -35.85
N SER A 650 56.17 12.66 -36.17
CA SER A 650 56.58 13.93 -35.58
C SER A 650 56.15 14.12 -34.12
N VAL A 651 55.17 13.34 -33.63
CA VAL A 651 54.78 13.29 -32.22
C VAL A 651 55.55 12.18 -31.51
N LEU A 652 55.86 11.10 -32.21
CA LEU A 652 56.69 10.02 -31.68
C LEU A 652 58.12 10.50 -31.40
N GLU A 653 58.74 11.22 -32.33
CA GLU A 653 60.05 11.88 -32.13
C GLU A 653 60.01 12.79 -30.90
N TYR A 654 58.94 13.57 -30.76
CA TYR A 654 58.75 14.44 -29.61
C TYR A 654 58.62 13.68 -28.27
N LEU A 655 57.91 12.55 -28.24
CA LEU A 655 57.83 11.67 -27.06
C LEU A 655 59.19 11.04 -26.74
N CYS A 656 59.96 10.64 -27.74
CA CYS A 656 61.32 10.12 -27.55
C CYS A 656 62.26 11.19 -26.95
N ASP A 657 62.18 12.43 -27.43
CA ASP A 657 63.05 13.53 -27.00
C ASP A 657 62.70 14.06 -25.59
N GLU A 658 61.41 14.22 -25.27
CA GLU A 658 60.97 14.83 -24.00
C GLU A 658 60.79 13.81 -22.87
N ARG A 659 60.51 12.53 -23.17
CA ARG A 659 60.26 11.48 -22.16
C ARG A 659 61.31 10.36 -22.13
N GLY A 660 62.25 10.33 -23.07
CA GLY A 660 63.33 9.33 -23.10
C GLY A 660 62.87 7.91 -23.44
N LEU A 661 61.70 7.77 -24.08
CA LEU A 661 61.14 6.49 -24.51
C LEU A 661 61.84 6.02 -25.78
N HIS A 662 63.01 5.42 -25.66
CA HIS A 662 63.65 4.76 -26.79
C HIS A 662 62.83 3.54 -27.23
N PRO A 663 62.47 3.40 -28.51
CA PRO A 663 61.65 2.30 -28.98
C PRO A 663 62.41 0.98 -28.83
N GLY A 664 61.81 0.03 -28.13
CA GLY A 664 62.06 -1.40 -28.35
C GLY A 664 61.51 -1.83 -29.71
N VAL A 665 61.94 -1.20 -30.80
CA VAL A 665 61.78 -1.69 -32.17
C VAL A 665 63.09 -2.37 -32.53
N GLY A 666 63.25 -3.56 -31.98
CA GLY A 666 64.21 -4.53 -32.47
C GLY A 666 63.53 -5.44 -33.49
N GLY A 667 63.69 -5.11 -34.77
CA GLY A 667 63.70 -6.10 -35.86
C GLY A 667 62.39 -6.40 -36.58
N ALA A 668 62.19 -5.75 -37.72
CA ALA A 668 61.83 -6.43 -38.97
C ALA A 668 62.40 -5.58 -40.12
N GLY A 669 63.45 -6.09 -40.75
CA GLY A 669 64.22 -5.38 -41.76
C GLY A 669 63.57 -5.35 -43.14
N SER A 670 64.15 -4.45 -43.95
CA SER A 670 64.24 -4.44 -45.43
C SER A 670 62.97 -4.71 -46.25
#